data_AF-A0A7S0KL42-F1
#
_entry.id   AF-A0A7S0KL42-F1
#
_cell.length_a   1.000
_cell.length_b   1.000
_cell.length_c   1.000
_cell.angle_alpha   90.00
_cell.angle_beta   90.00
_cell.angle_gamma   90.00
#
_symmetry.space_group_name_H-M   'P 1'
#
loop_
_entity.id
_entity.type
_entity.pdbx_description
1 polymer ?
#
loop_
_entity_poly.entity_id
_entity_poly.type
_entity_poly.pdbx_seq_one_letter_code
_entity_poly.pdbx_strand_id
1 'polypeptide(L)'
;APRETSDGHFIRSLTMPTNPTSMRAACAPESASRATQSSSSTTRSATDWFRASIRTTTRTPRRARQEMSHGAVAGPRTWDGSTPPVITSNVEGTWAYDTVNRRLREDILGRVFRDNADVLKVGGEAERRLRALERELSTASTSVIAHIDDDGGPDIATWRDLLEPWVGTTWLDAPWLLIEFYFYRRILVAIGYFDPSSPLFNYDPFAADKMNGLRAGASAAASLASKANAFAKRSKSDDASLAEELRLFVMVALWGNRMDLSIWPESGAKGDGANRASEAFIEALNAGEKSLLWDDSASVAAKLAERSMRDISIVVDNAGFELTCDLALADALASSGAAKRVVLRVKAHPVFVSDAMDKDVRDTINAMMASEDADTAVMGRRWASHLSSGAWIIAPDFAWCQPQPFWALPRDAHDELKSSDLVVIKGDANYRRLLNDCLWPLDSPFEDVACYFPAPILALRTLKAELGCGIPQDKQAIASVDADWMVTGKYGVVQFCEAPARQHAVASQIYGVSAFAGRDDYTPHERLALSKTLAALANASKDLAHALKTAPLRRTALLGAASSGDKNASGDTQQKLDVVANAIFKRHLATCGAVRYYSSEEEDAPRVLNESGEFVVCIDPLDGSRNIDCNVPVGSIFGVYRVDDGASALDNCTRAGSEQIAAGYAHYSGATTLVLACGDDGAAVEYTLLDGEFVVANANMECPKRGQVYSLNDARFDDWPKGLQTYITRVRNGQGESGKQYSARYICSLVGDFHRTLIYGGWCGNPRPHLRVAFEAAPLAFVARAAGAVATDGVVNALDIKPREMHQRSPLFLGSVDDITELVRCGDVQQDASKSYSV
;
A
#
# COMPACT_ATOMS: atom_id res chain seq x y z
N ALA A 1 -10.08 15.14 -59.83
CA ALA A 1 -9.56 16.43 -60.34
C ALA A 1 -10.69 17.14 -61.10
N PRO A 2 -10.74 18.48 -61.19
CA PRO A 2 -9.85 19.49 -60.59
C PRO A 2 -10.57 20.56 -59.71
N ARG A 3 -9.78 21.48 -59.13
CA ARG A 3 -9.92 22.96 -58.96
C ARG A 3 -11.25 23.69 -59.28
N GLU A 4 -11.62 24.86 -58.72
CA GLU A 4 -11.07 25.79 -57.67
C GLU A 4 -12.12 26.93 -57.36
N THR A 5 -11.77 27.86 -56.45
CA THR A 5 -12.18 29.30 -56.33
C THR A 5 -13.34 29.82 -55.42
N SER A 6 -13.01 30.95 -54.77
CA SER A 6 -13.78 32.15 -54.34
C SER A 6 -14.82 32.13 -53.19
N ASP A 7 -14.39 32.74 -52.08
CA ASP A 7 -14.96 33.92 -51.38
C ASP A 7 -16.34 33.92 -50.68
N GLY A 8 -16.37 34.49 -49.46
CA GLY A 8 -17.60 34.75 -48.69
C GLY A 8 -17.38 35.17 -47.22
N HIS A 9 -16.94 36.41 -46.96
CA HIS A 9 -16.91 36.97 -45.60
C HIS A 9 -18.31 37.27 -45.07
N PHE A 10 -18.57 37.00 -43.78
CA PHE A 10 -19.10 38.01 -42.85
C PHE A 10 -18.95 37.58 -41.38
N ILE A 11 -18.42 38.46 -40.54
CA ILE A 11 -18.45 38.37 -39.07
C ILE A 11 -19.18 39.62 -38.57
N ARG A 12 -20.04 39.49 -37.55
CA ARG A 12 -20.60 40.62 -36.80
C ARG A 12 -20.08 40.62 -35.37
N SER A 13 -19.73 41.79 -34.89
CA SER A 13 -19.21 42.06 -33.56
C SER A 13 -20.32 42.33 -32.54
N LEU A 14 -19.97 42.23 -31.26
CA LEU A 14 -20.59 42.99 -30.18
C LEU A 14 -19.48 43.63 -29.33
N THR A 15 -19.80 44.77 -28.70
CA THR A 15 -18.83 45.77 -28.25
C THR A 15 -18.74 45.92 -26.73
N MET A 16 -17.61 46.44 -26.27
CA MET A 16 -17.45 47.08 -24.95
C MET A 16 -16.76 48.44 -25.14
N PRO A 17 -17.06 49.47 -24.33
CA PRO A 17 -16.59 50.86 -24.53
C PRO A 17 -15.23 51.16 -23.84
N THR A 18 -14.71 52.37 -24.02
CA THR A 18 -13.28 52.70 -23.87
C THR A 18 -12.97 53.94 -23.00
N ASN A 19 -11.80 53.87 -22.32
CA ASN A 19 -10.93 55.01 -21.94
C ASN A 19 -11.46 56.08 -20.95
N PRO A 20 -10.62 57.03 -20.46
CA PRO A 20 -9.15 57.21 -20.60
C PRO A 20 -8.42 56.99 -19.23
N THR A 21 -7.21 57.47 -18.86
CA THR A 21 -6.28 58.50 -19.39
C THR A 21 -4.84 58.29 -18.87
N SER A 22 -3.84 58.79 -19.62
CA SER A 22 -2.50 59.26 -19.18
C SER A 22 -1.41 58.24 -18.76
N MET A 23 -0.12 58.57 -18.79
CA MET A 23 0.72 59.08 -19.91
C MET A 23 2.20 59.06 -19.52
N ARG A 24 3.10 58.92 -20.52
CA ARG A 24 4.59 59.02 -20.49
C ARG A 24 5.35 57.79 -19.96
N ALA A 25 6.58 57.51 -20.42
CA ALA A 25 7.27 57.62 -21.73
C ALA A 25 8.76 57.21 -21.56
N ALA A 26 9.41 56.80 -22.67
CA ALA A 26 10.87 56.53 -22.79
C ALA A 26 11.42 55.35 -21.96
N CYS A 27 12.49 54.66 -22.37
CA CYS A 27 13.10 54.54 -23.71
C CYS A 27 13.92 53.23 -23.82
N ALA A 28 14.17 52.77 -25.05
CA ALA A 28 15.11 51.70 -25.42
C ALA A 28 16.50 52.32 -25.75
N PRO A 29 17.54 51.61 -26.28
CA PRO A 29 17.58 50.24 -26.82
C PRO A 29 18.88 49.41 -26.61
N GLU A 30 18.91 48.21 -27.22
CA GLU A 30 20.08 47.51 -27.83
C GLU A 30 21.27 47.08 -26.91
N SER A 31 22.06 46.05 -27.25
CA SER A 31 22.46 45.55 -28.58
C SER A 31 22.69 44.03 -28.65
N ALA A 32 22.75 43.47 -29.86
CA ALA A 32 23.20 42.09 -30.13
C ALA A 32 24.30 42.05 -31.21
N SER A 33 25.21 41.07 -31.15
CA SER A 33 26.26 40.86 -32.16
C SER A 33 26.36 39.37 -32.57
N ARG A 34 26.73 39.14 -33.84
CA ARG A 34 26.72 37.80 -34.48
C ARG A 34 28.14 37.25 -34.68
N ALA A 35 28.24 35.92 -34.48
CA ALA A 35 28.98 34.93 -35.26
C ALA A 35 30.48 35.13 -35.62
N THR A 36 31.24 34.04 -35.43
CA THR A 36 32.15 33.48 -36.45
C THR A 36 32.22 31.96 -36.30
N GLN A 37 32.45 31.23 -37.40
CA GLN A 37 32.87 29.83 -37.40
C GLN A 37 34.37 29.75 -37.69
N SER A 38 35.07 28.77 -37.12
CA SER A 38 36.39 28.32 -37.59
C SER A 38 36.60 26.85 -37.22
N SER A 39 37.09 26.05 -38.16
CA SER A 39 37.37 24.62 -37.97
C SER A 39 38.83 24.38 -37.60
N SER A 40 39.08 23.47 -36.66
CA SER A 40 40.40 22.86 -36.44
C SER A 40 40.27 21.50 -35.76
N SER A 41 40.75 20.44 -36.41
CA SER A 41 40.80 19.09 -35.85
C SER A 41 41.98 18.91 -34.90
N THR A 42 41.73 18.45 -33.67
CA THR A 42 42.77 17.92 -32.78
C THR A 42 42.22 16.78 -31.94
N THR A 43 43.03 15.75 -31.73
CA THR A 43 42.72 14.58 -30.90
C THR A 43 42.56 14.95 -29.42
N ARG A 44 41.71 14.22 -28.69
CA ARG A 44 41.60 14.30 -27.23
C ARG A 44 41.82 12.92 -26.59
N SER A 45 42.48 12.93 -25.44
CA SER A 45 42.76 11.75 -24.61
C SER A 45 41.62 11.49 -23.61
N ALA A 46 41.68 10.34 -22.93
CA ALA A 46 40.60 9.80 -22.09
C ALA A 46 40.39 10.48 -20.72
N THR A 47 40.67 11.79 -20.60
CA THR A 47 40.65 12.52 -19.30
C THR A 47 39.52 13.56 -19.15
N ASP A 48 38.74 13.84 -20.19
CA ASP A 48 37.65 14.86 -20.14
C ASP A 48 36.30 14.34 -19.60
N TRP A 49 36.10 13.02 -19.47
CA TRP A 49 34.79 12.44 -19.17
C TRP A 49 34.20 12.83 -17.80
N PHE A 50 35.06 13.10 -16.80
CA PHE A 50 34.64 13.35 -15.42
C PHE A 50 33.97 14.71 -15.15
N ARG A 51 33.93 15.63 -16.13
CA ARG A 51 33.32 16.97 -15.98
C ARG A 51 31.91 17.10 -16.57
N ALA A 52 31.36 16.05 -17.16
CA ALA A 52 30.04 16.08 -17.81
C ALA A 52 28.86 15.74 -16.87
N SER A 53 29.09 14.94 -15.82
CA SER A 53 28.02 14.30 -15.03
C SER A 53 27.27 15.21 -14.05
N ILE A 54 27.65 16.48 -13.89
CA ILE A 54 26.99 17.45 -13.00
C ILE A 54 26.39 18.61 -13.80
N ARG A 55 25.47 18.27 -14.71
CA ARG A 55 24.47 19.19 -15.29
C ARG A 55 23.10 18.51 -15.38
N THR A 56 22.57 18.15 -14.22
CA THR A 56 21.13 17.88 -14.08
C THR A 56 20.33 19.12 -14.49
N THR A 57 19.20 18.91 -15.16
CA THR A 57 18.25 19.99 -15.48
C THR A 57 17.52 20.44 -14.23
N THR A 58 18.12 21.37 -13.49
CA THR A 58 17.58 21.96 -12.25
C THR A 58 16.34 22.82 -12.53
N ARG A 59 15.18 22.16 -12.71
CA ARG A 59 13.88 22.82 -12.79
C ARG A 59 13.45 23.27 -11.38
N THR A 60 13.86 24.47 -11.01
CA THR A 60 13.73 25.04 -9.65
C THR A 60 12.33 24.83 -9.05
N PRO A 61 12.19 24.10 -7.93
CA PRO A 61 10.91 23.93 -7.26
C PRO A 61 10.39 25.29 -6.74
N ARG A 62 9.22 25.70 -7.22
CA ARG A 62 8.57 26.94 -6.80
C ARG A 62 7.99 26.72 -5.40
N ARG A 63 8.67 27.24 -4.36
CA ARG A 63 8.31 27.10 -2.94
C ARG A 63 6.80 27.26 -2.70
N ALA A 64 6.13 26.15 -2.40
CA ALA A 64 4.90 26.12 -1.62
C ALA A 64 5.27 25.57 -0.23
N ARG A 65 5.57 26.46 0.72
CA ARG A 65 5.64 26.07 2.13
C ARG A 65 4.21 25.85 2.60
N GLN A 66 3.77 24.61 2.63
CA GLN A 66 2.65 24.18 3.44
C GLN A 66 3.24 23.44 4.62
N GLU A 67 3.41 24.15 5.74
CA GLU A 67 3.99 23.62 6.97
C GLU A 67 2.97 22.69 7.64
N MET A 68 2.88 21.47 7.13
CA MET A 68 2.19 20.38 7.83
C MET A 68 3.06 19.96 9.00
N SER A 69 2.63 20.27 10.22
CA SER A 69 3.19 19.70 11.44
C SER A 69 3.22 18.18 11.31
N HIS A 70 4.40 17.57 11.42
CA HIS A 70 4.58 16.13 11.32
C HIS A 70 4.09 15.44 12.60
N GLY A 71 2.77 15.41 12.79
CA GLY A 71 2.16 14.36 13.59
C GLY A 71 2.52 13.03 12.95
N ALA A 72 3.09 12.10 13.72
CA ALA A 72 3.65 10.87 13.19
C ALA A 72 2.61 10.12 12.35
N VAL A 73 2.96 9.82 11.09
CA VAL A 73 2.11 9.00 10.21
C VAL A 73 1.97 7.64 10.87
N ALA A 74 0.77 7.34 11.36
CA ALA A 74 0.48 6.11 12.07
C ALA A 74 0.67 4.93 11.12
N GLY A 75 1.69 4.12 11.39
CA GLY A 75 1.91 2.87 10.66
C GLY A 75 0.87 1.81 11.01
N PRO A 76 0.95 0.64 10.34
CA PRO A 76 0.21 -0.55 10.72
C PRO A 76 0.40 -0.89 12.20
N ARG A 77 -0.68 -1.34 12.83
CA ARG A 77 -0.73 -1.85 14.20
C ARG A 77 -0.88 -3.37 14.16
N THR A 78 -0.58 -4.04 15.27
CA THR A 78 -1.00 -5.44 15.43
C THR A 78 -2.52 -5.54 15.40
N TRP A 79 -3.03 -6.76 15.25
CA TRP A 79 -4.47 -7.00 15.20
C TRP A 79 -5.20 -6.31 16.36
N ASP A 80 -4.67 -6.42 17.59
CA ASP A 80 -5.17 -5.79 18.82
C ASP A 80 -5.16 -4.25 18.86
N GLY A 81 -4.72 -3.59 17.78
CA GLY A 81 -4.61 -2.13 17.69
C GLY A 81 -3.43 -1.54 18.46
N SER A 82 -2.61 -2.36 19.15
CA SER A 82 -1.37 -1.89 19.76
C SER A 82 -0.30 -1.66 18.69
N THR A 83 0.67 -0.78 18.97
CA THR A 83 1.81 -0.59 18.07
C THR A 83 2.87 -1.62 18.46
N PRO A 84 3.24 -2.58 17.60
CA PRO A 84 4.21 -3.61 17.96
C PRO A 84 5.55 -2.96 18.31
N PRO A 85 6.24 -3.45 19.37
CA PRO A 85 7.38 -2.74 19.93
C PRO A 85 8.56 -2.73 18.94
N VAL A 86 9.13 -1.54 18.75
CA VAL A 86 10.34 -1.33 17.93
C VAL A 86 11.54 -1.96 18.65
N ILE A 87 12.38 -2.68 17.92
CA ILE A 87 13.60 -3.27 18.48
C ILE A 87 14.59 -2.15 18.82
N THR A 88 15.09 -2.22 20.05
CA THR A 88 16.19 -1.41 20.58
C THR A 88 17.35 -2.34 20.95
N SER A 89 18.56 -1.80 21.05
CA SER A 89 19.78 -2.58 21.29
C SER A 89 20.17 -2.70 22.76
N ASN A 90 19.23 -2.50 23.70
CA ASN A 90 19.49 -2.55 25.15
C ASN A 90 19.10 -3.89 25.83
N VAL A 91 18.57 -4.85 25.08
CA VAL A 91 18.22 -6.19 25.58
C VAL A 91 19.39 -7.16 25.41
N GLU A 92 20.13 -7.43 26.49
CA GLU A 92 21.26 -8.36 26.48
C GLU A 92 20.90 -9.74 25.88
N GLY A 93 21.83 -10.31 25.11
CA GLY A 93 21.66 -11.61 24.45
C GLY A 93 20.96 -11.55 23.08
N THR A 94 20.30 -10.43 22.72
CA THR A 94 19.75 -10.24 21.37
C THR A 94 20.84 -9.95 20.33
N TRP A 95 20.51 -10.21 19.07
CA TRP A 95 21.34 -9.85 17.92
C TRP A 95 21.42 -8.33 17.73
N ALA A 96 20.37 -7.60 18.11
CA ALA A 96 20.38 -6.13 18.15
C ALA A 96 21.42 -5.59 19.14
N TYR A 97 21.54 -6.21 20.32
CA TYR A 97 22.54 -5.87 21.34
C TYR A 97 23.97 -6.21 20.89
N ASP A 98 24.25 -7.44 20.43
CA ASP A 98 25.60 -7.80 19.92
C ASP A 98 26.00 -6.93 18.73
N THR A 99 25.04 -6.56 17.87
CA THR A 99 25.30 -5.72 16.71
C THR A 99 25.85 -4.35 17.13
N VAL A 100 25.16 -3.62 18.01
CA VAL A 100 25.60 -2.27 18.41
C VAL A 100 26.76 -2.29 19.40
N ASN A 101 26.70 -3.17 20.40
CA ASN A 101 27.71 -3.24 21.47
C ASN A 101 29.06 -3.81 20.98
N ARG A 102 29.07 -4.64 19.92
CA ARG A 102 30.28 -5.30 19.41
C ARG A 102 30.49 -5.12 17.91
N ARG A 103 29.57 -5.58 17.06
CA ARG A 103 29.80 -5.76 15.61
C ARG A 103 30.09 -4.46 14.86
N LEU A 104 29.37 -3.38 15.18
CA LEU A 104 29.61 -2.06 14.57
C LEU A 104 31.05 -1.59 14.79
N ARG A 105 31.59 -1.79 15.99
CA ARG A 105 32.94 -1.36 16.38
C ARG A 105 34.03 -2.31 15.88
N GLU A 106 33.91 -3.59 16.21
CA GLU A 106 35.00 -4.57 16.06
C GLU A 106 35.04 -5.17 14.65
N ASP A 107 33.87 -5.54 14.11
CA ASP A 107 33.78 -6.25 12.84
C ASP A 107 33.75 -5.27 11.66
N ILE A 108 32.92 -4.22 11.74
CA ILE A 108 32.65 -3.28 10.63
C ILE A 108 33.63 -2.09 10.64
N LEU A 109 33.67 -1.28 11.70
CA LEU A 109 34.63 -0.15 11.78
C LEU A 109 36.08 -0.66 11.81
N GLY A 110 36.33 -1.78 12.48
CA GLY A 110 37.60 -2.51 12.41
C GLY A 110 37.97 -2.96 11.00
N ARG A 111 37.01 -3.23 10.11
CA ARG A 111 37.25 -3.48 8.68
C ARG A 111 37.58 -2.20 7.92
N VAL A 112 36.84 -1.11 8.15
CA VAL A 112 37.11 0.20 7.53
C VAL A 112 38.57 0.62 7.75
N PHE A 113 39.14 0.41 8.95
CA PHE A 113 40.56 0.69 9.20
C PHE A 113 41.54 -0.22 8.44
N ARG A 114 41.23 -1.51 8.24
CA ARG A 114 42.11 -2.46 7.54
C ARG A 114 42.10 -2.22 6.04
N ASP A 115 40.92 -2.12 5.46
CA ASP A 115 40.72 -2.25 4.01
C ASP A 115 40.96 -0.91 3.28
N ASN A 116 41.11 0.19 4.04
CA ASN A 116 41.39 1.54 3.56
C ASN A 116 42.72 2.10 4.11
N ALA A 117 43.62 1.23 4.60
CA ALA A 117 44.86 1.63 5.28
C ALA A 117 45.88 2.36 4.38
N ASP A 118 45.71 2.31 3.06
CA ASP A 118 46.51 3.03 2.05
C ASP A 118 46.05 4.49 1.87
N VAL A 119 44.74 4.75 1.94
CA VAL A 119 44.15 6.09 1.85
C VAL A 119 44.04 6.79 3.20
N LEU A 120 43.85 6.04 4.30
CA LEU A 120 43.80 6.54 5.67
C LEU A 120 45.22 6.86 6.18
N LYS A 121 45.76 8.00 5.75
CA LYS A 121 47.06 8.53 6.21
C LYS A 121 47.12 8.57 7.74
N VAL A 122 48.15 7.94 8.32
CA VAL A 122 48.39 7.88 9.77
C VAL A 122 48.43 9.29 10.39
N GLY A 123 47.62 9.52 11.42
CA GLY A 123 47.43 10.82 12.08
C GLY A 123 46.58 11.82 11.28
N GLY A 124 46.09 11.44 10.10
CA GLY A 124 45.27 12.26 9.21
C GLY A 124 43.85 12.49 9.71
N GLU A 125 43.17 13.48 9.12
CA GLU A 125 41.83 13.93 9.51
C GLU A 125 40.83 12.76 9.64
N ALA A 126 40.71 11.95 8.58
CA ALA A 126 39.76 10.85 8.54
C ALA A 126 40.04 9.76 9.58
N GLU A 127 41.32 9.37 9.75
CA GLU A 127 41.70 8.40 10.78
C GLU A 127 41.38 8.95 12.19
N ARG A 128 41.69 10.23 12.47
CA ARG A 128 41.38 10.85 13.78
C ARG A 128 39.88 10.86 14.08
N ARG A 129 39.04 11.16 13.07
CA ARG A 129 37.57 11.15 13.19
C ARG A 129 37.02 9.73 13.37
N LEU A 130 37.49 8.75 12.56
CA LEU A 130 37.10 7.34 12.71
C LEU A 130 37.49 6.79 14.09
N ARG A 131 38.68 7.15 14.61
CA ARG A 131 39.10 6.78 15.97
C ARG A 131 38.32 7.49 17.08
N ALA A 132 37.67 8.61 16.80
CA ALA A 132 36.74 9.23 17.75
C ALA A 132 35.45 8.40 17.85
N LEU A 133 34.89 7.99 16.70
CA LEU A 133 33.74 7.09 16.63
C LEU A 133 34.05 5.71 17.27
N GLU A 134 35.25 5.17 17.05
CA GLU A 134 35.74 3.93 17.68
C GLU A 134 35.69 3.99 19.22
N ARG A 135 36.09 5.13 19.80
CA ARG A 135 36.02 5.37 21.25
C ARG A 135 34.59 5.58 21.75
N GLU A 136 33.78 6.33 21.00
CA GLU A 136 32.37 6.56 21.33
C GLU A 136 31.57 5.26 21.38
N LEU A 137 31.77 4.37 20.41
CA LEU A 137 31.17 3.03 20.36
C LEU A 137 31.74 2.09 21.45
N SER A 138 32.99 2.28 21.90
CA SER A 138 33.54 1.51 23.03
C SER A 138 32.83 1.76 24.37
N THR A 139 31.93 2.75 24.40
CA THR A 139 31.12 3.15 25.56
C THR A 139 29.63 3.23 25.22
N ALA A 140 29.13 2.50 24.20
CA ALA A 140 27.78 2.61 23.63
C ALA A 140 26.61 2.67 24.65
N SER A 141 26.73 2.00 25.80
CA SER A 141 25.78 2.03 26.92
C SER A 141 25.74 3.34 27.72
N THR A 142 26.60 4.32 27.40
CA THR A 142 26.76 5.59 28.12
C THR A 142 27.09 6.79 27.22
N SER A 143 27.68 6.57 26.04
CA SER A 143 27.76 7.58 24.99
C SER A 143 26.37 7.81 24.40
N VAL A 144 26.08 9.07 24.06
CA VAL A 144 24.75 9.49 23.62
C VAL A 144 24.73 9.92 22.16
N ILE A 145 23.59 9.73 21.52
CA ILE A 145 23.33 10.17 20.16
C ILE A 145 23.35 11.71 20.12
N ALA A 146 24.04 12.25 19.12
CA ALA A 146 24.03 13.68 18.79
C ALA A 146 23.63 13.87 17.32
N HIS A 147 23.17 15.07 16.96
CA HIS A 147 23.02 15.45 15.55
C HIS A 147 24.34 15.26 14.80
N ILE A 148 24.23 14.99 13.50
CA ILE A 148 25.37 14.97 12.59
C ILE A 148 25.82 16.42 12.34
N ASP A 149 27.14 16.66 12.42
CA ASP A 149 27.76 17.92 12.00
C ASP A 149 27.50 18.18 10.50
N ASP A 150 27.31 19.45 10.11
CA ASP A 150 27.06 19.81 8.71
C ASP A 150 28.31 19.58 7.84
N ASP A 151 28.31 18.45 7.13
CA ASP A 151 29.35 18.04 6.18
C ASP A 151 29.02 18.38 4.72
N GLY A 152 27.99 19.20 4.48
CA GLY A 152 27.49 19.52 3.15
C GLY A 152 26.62 18.44 2.51
N GLY A 153 26.31 17.35 3.23
CA GLY A 153 25.44 16.27 2.75
C GLY A 153 24.02 16.74 2.42
N PRO A 154 23.45 16.40 1.24
CA PRO A 154 22.08 16.79 0.86
C PRO A 154 20.98 16.28 1.81
N ASP A 155 21.30 15.29 2.63
CA ASP A 155 20.43 14.60 3.59
C ASP A 155 20.48 15.19 5.01
N ILE A 156 21.35 16.18 5.28
CA ILE A 156 21.60 16.70 6.64
C ILE A 156 20.37 17.26 7.34
N ALA A 157 19.40 17.79 6.58
CA ALA A 157 18.12 18.25 7.10
C ALA A 157 17.25 17.07 7.57
N THR A 158 17.07 16.05 6.72
CA THR A 158 16.32 14.84 7.08
C THR A 158 16.95 14.12 8.25
N TRP A 159 18.28 14.04 8.32
CA TRP A 159 18.99 13.46 9.46
C TRP A 159 18.78 14.22 10.77
N ARG A 160 18.59 15.54 10.72
CA ARG A 160 18.24 16.32 11.91
C ARG A 160 16.86 15.90 12.43
N ASP A 161 15.86 15.93 11.55
CA ASP A 161 14.47 15.61 11.87
C ASP A 161 14.32 14.14 12.36
N LEU A 162 15.11 13.22 11.82
CA LEU A 162 15.15 11.80 12.23
C LEU A 162 15.81 11.58 13.61
N LEU A 163 16.84 12.36 13.95
CA LEU A 163 17.59 12.22 15.20
C LEU A 163 16.99 13.02 16.35
N GLU A 164 16.25 14.10 16.08
CA GLU A 164 15.64 14.99 17.10
C GLU A 164 14.96 14.24 18.28
N PRO A 165 14.16 13.16 18.08
CA PRO A 165 13.52 12.44 19.19
C PRO A 165 14.49 11.61 20.06
N TRP A 166 15.73 11.42 19.61
CA TRP A 166 16.71 10.49 20.16
C TRP A 166 18.03 11.17 20.59
N VAL A 167 18.21 12.47 20.32
CA VAL A 167 19.39 13.20 20.79
C VAL A 167 19.43 13.18 22.32
N GLY A 168 20.54 12.68 22.87
CA GLY A 168 20.72 12.49 24.31
C GLY A 168 20.32 11.10 24.85
N THR A 169 19.70 10.21 24.06
CA THR A 169 19.59 8.79 24.43
C THR A 169 20.90 8.05 24.17
N THR A 170 21.13 6.90 24.79
CA THR A 170 22.32 6.09 24.52
C THR A 170 22.26 5.47 23.12
N TRP A 171 23.39 4.93 22.65
CA TRP A 171 23.42 4.11 21.42
C TRP A 171 22.60 2.81 21.54
N LEU A 172 22.24 2.36 22.75
CA LEU A 172 21.47 1.13 22.96
C LEU A 172 19.96 1.36 23.10
N ASP A 173 19.54 2.53 23.60
CA ASP A 173 18.12 2.81 23.92
C ASP A 173 17.29 3.35 22.74
N ALA A 174 17.94 3.69 21.62
CA ALA A 174 17.26 4.12 20.39
C ALA A 174 16.97 2.92 19.46
N PRO A 175 16.05 3.07 18.47
CA PRO A 175 15.73 2.02 17.52
C PRO A 175 16.96 1.46 16.81
N TRP A 176 17.10 0.14 16.78
CA TRP A 176 18.30 -0.54 16.27
C TRP A 176 18.59 -0.18 14.80
N LEU A 177 17.57 -0.18 13.94
CA LEU A 177 17.70 0.26 12.54
C LEU A 177 18.15 1.73 12.39
N LEU A 178 17.66 2.65 13.22
CA LEU A 178 18.11 4.04 13.24
C LEU A 178 19.60 4.12 13.58
N ILE A 179 20.03 3.38 14.61
CA ILE A 179 21.42 3.32 15.07
C ILE A 179 22.36 2.81 13.97
N GLU A 180 21.98 1.77 13.22
CA GLU A 180 22.82 1.24 12.14
C GLU A 180 22.97 2.23 10.98
N PHE A 181 21.87 2.82 10.48
CA PHE A 181 21.95 3.87 9.45
C PHE A 181 22.76 5.08 9.95
N TYR A 182 22.57 5.49 11.22
CA TYR A 182 23.32 6.59 11.86
C TYR A 182 24.82 6.28 11.93
N PHE A 183 25.21 5.07 12.32
CA PHE A 183 26.60 4.60 12.33
C PHE A 183 27.27 4.73 10.95
N TYR A 184 26.61 4.24 9.89
CA TYR A 184 27.15 4.37 8.53
C TYR A 184 27.23 5.84 8.10
N ARG A 185 26.25 6.68 8.45
CA ARG A 185 26.31 8.11 8.15
C ARG A 185 27.44 8.81 8.93
N ARG A 186 27.72 8.43 10.18
CA ARG A 186 28.86 8.90 10.99
C ARG A 186 30.22 8.47 10.40
N ILE A 187 30.32 7.28 9.78
CA ILE A 187 31.50 6.88 8.99
C ILE A 187 31.74 7.84 7.81
N LEU A 188 30.69 8.23 7.09
CA LEU A 188 30.81 9.17 5.97
C LEU A 188 31.25 10.58 6.41
N VAL A 189 30.76 11.08 7.55
CA VAL A 189 31.25 12.34 8.17
C VAL A 189 32.72 12.24 8.56
N ALA A 190 33.12 11.08 9.11
CA ALA A 190 34.48 10.83 9.53
C ALA A 190 35.45 10.79 8.35
N ILE A 191 35.06 10.20 7.21
CA ILE A 191 35.83 10.20 5.95
C ILE A 191 35.80 11.58 5.27
N GLY A 192 34.74 12.37 5.48
CA GLY A 192 34.47 13.59 4.72
C GLY A 192 33.94 13.27 3.32
N TYR A 193 33.03 12.29 3.21
CA TYR A 193 32.46 11.84 1.93
C TYR A 193 31.74 12.97 1.19
N PHE A 194 30.98 13.80 1.90
CA PHE A 194 30.23 14.92 1.31
C PHE A 194 31.01 16.25 1.26
N ASP A 195 32.14 16.34 1.97
CA ASP A 195 32.97 17.55 2.06
C ASP A 195 33.85 17.70 0.80
N PRO A 196 33.61 18.70 -0.08
CA PRO A 196 34.39 18.88 -1.32
C PRO A 196 35.84 19.33 -1.10
N SER A 197 36.22 19.65 0.15
CA SER A 197 37.61 19.94 0.54
C SER A 197 38.35 18.70 1.06
N SER A 198 37.64 17.60 1.35
CA SER A 198 38.25 16.34 1.77
C SER A 198 39.02 15.69 0.62
N PRO A 199 40.24 15.13 0.87
CA PRO A 199 40.91 14.28 -0.11
C PRO A 199 40.18 12.96 -0.37
N LEU A 200 39.12 12.65 0.38
CA LEU A 200 38.27 11.45 0.26
C LEU A 200 36.81 11.81 -0.12
N PHE A 201 36.59 12.96 -0.75
CA PHE A 201 35.29 13.37 -1.29
C PHE A 201 34.72 12.31 -2.26
N ASN A 202 33.50 11.84 -2.02
CA ASN A 202 32.82 10.72 -2.69
C ASN A 202 33.56 9.36 -2.65
N TYR A 203 34.50 9.14 -1.72
CA TYR A 203 35.21 7.87 -1.59
C TYR A 203 34.37 6.82 -0.84
N ASP A 204 34.07 5.68 -1.47
CA ASP A 204 33.36 4.56 -0.83
C ASP A 204 34.35 3.65 -0.05
N PRO A 205 34.31 3.63 1.30
CA PRO A 205 35.21 2.82 2.12
C PRO A 205 34.96 1.31 2.06
N PHE A 206 33.91 0.87 1.35
CA PHE A 206 33.53 -0.52 1.17
C PHE A 206 33.71 -1.00 -0.28
N ALA A 207 34.26 -0.17 -1.16
CA ALA A 207 34.47 -0.52 -2.58
C ALA A 207 35.35 -1.76 -2.77
N ALA A 208 36.35 -1.97 -1.90
CA ALA A 208 37.20 -3.15 -1.92
C ALA A 208 36.40 -4.43 -1.63
N ASP A 209 35.57 -4.43 -0.59
CA ASP A 209 34.67 -5.52 -0.22
C ASP A 209 33.72 -5.89 -1.37
N LYS A 210 33.00 -4.89 -1.90
CA LYS A 210 32.05 -5.08 -3.01
C LYS A 210 32.70 -5.70 -4.24
N MET A 211 33.90 -5.21 -4.59
CA MET A 211 34.68 -5.71 -5.73
C MET A 211 35.23 -7.12 -5.46
N ASN A 212 35.63 -7.45 -4.24
CA ASN A 212 36.07 -8.80 -3.88
C ASN A 212 34.92 -9.82 -3.92
N GLY A 213 33.74 -9.45 -3.39
CA GLY A 213 32.52 -10.27 -3.50
C GLY A 213 32.08 -10.49 -4.96
N LEU A 214 32.19 -9.47 -5.82
CA LEU A 214 31.95 -9.60 -7.25
C LEU A 214 32.92 -10.58 -7.93
N ARG A 215 34.22 -10.44 -7.66
CA ARG A 215 35.28 -11.29 -8.25
C ARG A 215 35.15 -12.75 -7.83
N ALA A 216 34.89 -13.00 -6.56
CA ALA A 216 34.77 -14.35 -6.04
C ALA A 216 33.54 -15.08 -6.64
N GLY A 217 32.42 -14.36 -6.82
CA GLY A 217 31.22 -14.89 -7.46
C GLY A 217 31.32 -15.18 -8.97
N ALA A 218 32.46 -14.94 -9.63
CA ALA A 218 32.59 -15.04 -11.10
C ALA A 218 32.28 -16.45 -11.67
N SER A 219 32.62 -17.51 -10.95
CA SER A 219 32.32 -18.90 -11.36
C SER A 219 30.82 -19.24 -11.28
N ALA A 220 30.13 -18.71 -10.26
CA ALA A 220 28.69 -18.79 -10.13
C ALA A 220 27.98 -17.90 -11.16
N ALA A 221 28.56 -16.75 -11.49
CA ALA A 221 28.06 -15.85 -12.53
C ALA A 221 28.07 -16.53 -13.92
N ALA A 222 29.13 -17.26 -14.28
CA ALA A 222 29.17 -18.04 -15.52
C ALA A 222 28.11 -19.15 -15.57
N SER A 223 27.90 -19.85 -14.45
CA SER A 223 26.88 -20.90 -14.34
C SER A 223 25.45 -20.34 -14.48
N LEU A 224 25.22 -19.13 -13.96
CA LEU A 224 23.97 -18.38 -14.13
C LEU A 224 23.83 -17.80 -15.55
N ALA A 225 24.92 -17.32 -16.15
CA ALA A 225 24.91 -16.68 -17.46
C ALA A 225 24.46 -17.62 -18.58
N SER A 226 24.85 -18.89 -18.54
CA SER A 226 24.40 -19.87 -19.53
C SER A 226 22.87 -20.08 -19.46
N LYS A 227 22.30 -20.13 -18.25
CA LYS A 227 20.85 -20.24 -18.00
C LYS A 227 20.10 -18.97 -18.45
N ALA A 228 20.60 -17.78 -18.07
CA ALA A 228 20.06 -16.49 -18.52
C ALA A 228 20.10 -16.34 -20.05
N ASN A 229 21.18 -16.81 -20.69
CA ASN A 229 21.32 -16.78 -22.14
C ASN A 229 20.43 -17.80 -22.86
N ALA A 230 20.14 -18.95 -22.27
CA ALA A 230 19.15 -19.88 -22.79
C ALA A 230 17.74 -19.26 -22.72
N PHE A 231 17.36 -18.74 -21.55
CA PHE A 231 16.08 -18.07 -21.33
C PHE A 231 15.87 -16.87 -22.27
N ALA A 232 16.88 -16.02 -22.47
CA ALA A 232 16.80 -14.87 -23.36
C ALA A 232 16.76 -15.23 -24.87
N LYS A 233 17.11 -16.48 -25.24
CA LYS A 233 17.07 -17.00 -26.63
C LYS A 233 15.82 -17.82 -26.95
N ARG A 234 14.96 -18.11 -25.96
CA ARG A 234 13.81 -19.01 -26.15
C ARG A 234 12.80 -18.49 -27.16
N SER A 235 12.14 -19.40 -27.87
CA SER A 235 10.98 -19.09 -28.70
C SER A 235 9.76 -18.74 -27.83
N LYS A 236 8.61 -18.40 -28.43
CA LYS A 236 7.38 -18.17 -27.66
C LYS A 236 6.95 -19.43 -26.91
N SER A 237 7.22 -19.46 -25.60
CA SER A 237 6.62 -20.40 -24.65
C SER A 237 5.18 -19.98 -24.31
N ASP A 238 4.38 -20.95 -23.88
CA ASP A 238 3.18 -20.69 -23.09
C ASP A 238 3.52 -20.08 -21.72
N ASP A 239 2.48 -19.64 -21.02
CA ASP A 239 2.62 -18.89 -19.77
C ASP A 239 2.95 -19.79 -18.57
N ALA A 240 2.63 -21.08 -18.61
CA ALA A 240 2.97 -22.03 -17.55
C ALA A 240 4.46 -22.39 -17.59
N SER A 241 5.00 -22.69 -18.77
CA SER A 241 6.44 -22.85 -18.99
C SER A 241 7.21 -21.56 -18.66
N LEU A 242 6.62 -20.40 -18.90
CA LEU A 242 7.24 -19.12 -18.53
C LEU A 242 7.23 -18.88 -17.02
N ALA A 243 6.16 -19.24 -16.32
CA ALA A 243 6.08 -19.11 -14.87
C ALA A 243 7.19 -19.91 -14.18
N GLU A 244 7.40 -21.18 -14.54
CA GLU A 244 8.48 -21.98 -13.94
C GLU A 244 9.88 -21.41 -14.22
N GLU A 245 10.13 -20.91 -15.43
CA GLU A 245 11.40 -20.23 -15.75
C GLU A 245 11.59 -18.93 -14.96
N LEU A 246 10.53 -18.12 -14.76
CA LEU A 246 10.60 -16.89 -13.96
C LEU A 246 10.72 -17.18 -12.46
N ARG A 247 10.06 -18.24 -11.96
CA ARG A 247 10.18 -18.74 -10.58
C ARG A 247 11.64 -19.03 -10.24
N LEU A 248 12.39 -19.66 -11.16
CA LEU A 248 13.82 -19.89 -11.00
C LEU A 248 14.61 -18.59 -10.75
N PHE A 249 14.35 -17.51 -11.50
CA PHE A 249 15.05 -16.24 -11.29
C PHE A 249 14.66 -15.53 -9.98
N VAL A 250 13.41 -15.68 -9.52
CA VAL A 250 12.99 -15.23 -8.18
C VAL A 250 13.75 -15.98 -7.08
N MET A 251 13.88 -17.30 -7.20
CA MET A 251 14.63 -18.12 -6.25
C MET A 251 16.14 -17.84 -6.26
N VAL A 252 16.71 -17.52 -7.42
CA VAL A 252 18.11 -17.08 -7.56
C VAL A 252 18.33 -15.71 -6.91
N ALA A 253 17.41 -14.76 -7.08
CA ALA A 253 17.48 -13.45 -6.44
C ALA A 253 17.37 -13.54 -4.90
N LEU A 254 16.53 -14.44 -4.37
CA LEU A 254 16.46 -14.70 -2.92
C LEU A 254 17.78 -15.28 -2.37
N TRP A 255 18.28 -16.35 -2.99
CA TRP A 255 19.36 -17.15 -2.40
C TRP A 255 20.78 -16.73 -2.79
N GLY A 256 20.97 -15.71 -3.63
CA GLY A 256 22.30 -15.20 -4.01
C GLY A 256 23.23 -14.89 -2.82
N ASN A 257 22.64 -14.43 -1.70
CA ASN A 257 23.31 -14.19 -0.42
C ASN A 257 23.86 -15.45 0.30
N ARG A 258 23.41 -16.65 -0.07
CA ARG A 258 23.81 -17.95 0.52
C ARG A 258 24.66 -18.82 -0.40
N MET A 259 24.97 -18.35 -1.60
CA MET A 259 25.84 -19.05 -2.55
C MET A 259 27.31 -18.88 -2.11
N ASP A 260 27.60 -19.36 -0.90
CA ASP A 260 28.90 -19.20 -0.25
C ASP A 260 29.99 -20.01 -0.98
N LEU A 261 31.13 -19.35 -1.10
CA LEU A 261 32.31 -19.78 -1.82
C LEU A 261 33.01 -20.93 -1.09
N SER A 262 32.81 -21.05 0.22
CA SER A 262 33.33 -22.15 1.04
C SER A 262 32.78 -23.53 0.63
N ILE A 263 31.63 -23.57 -0.05
CA ILE A 263 30.97 -24.81 -0.51
C ILE A 263 31.57 -25.31 -1.84
N TRP A 264 32.41 -24.51 -2.50
CA TRP A 264 32.99 -24.78 -3.82
C TRP A 264 34.43 -25.32 -3.68
N PRO A 265 34.73 -26.61 -3.95
CA PRO A 265 36.05 -27.17 -3.64
C PRO A 265 37.17 -26.66 -4.55
N GLU A 266 38.18 -25.99 -3.98
CA GLU A 266 39.45 -25.67 -4.65
C GLU A 266 40.29 -26.94 -4.90
N SER A 267 39.89 -27.76 -5.87
CA SER A 267 40.70 -28.88 -6.38
C SER A 267 40.43 -29.08 -7.88
N GLY A 268 41.28 -28.50 -8.71
CA GLY A 268 41.05 -28.42 -10.16
C GLY A 268 41.31 -29.73 -10.91
N ALA A 269 40.54 -29.94 -11.97
CA ALA A 269 40.83 -30.90 -13.03
C ALA A 269 40.58 -30.25 -14.40
N LYS A 270 41.41 -30.57 -15.40
CA LYS A 270 41.16 -30.18 -16.80
C LYS A 270 40.17 -31.17 -17.42
N GLY A 271 38.87 -30.88 -17.33
CA GLY A 271 37.78 -31.66 -17.91
C GLY A 271 36.45 -31.38 -17.20
N ASP A 272 35.36 -31.29 -17.96
CA ASP A 272 33.93 -31.33 -17.57
C ASP A 272 33.40 -30.44 -16.41
N GLY A 273 34.21 -29.51 -15.89
CA GLY A 273 33.87 -28.69 -14.72
C GLY A 273 32.59 -27.84 -14.82
N ALA A 274 32.16 -27.48 -16.03
CA ALA A 274 30.97 -26.64 -16.24
C ALA A 274 29.66 -27.34 -15.85
N ASN A 275 29.52 -28.64 -16.13
CA ASN A 275 28.31 -29.39 -15.76
C ASN A 275 28.18 -29.48 -14.23
N ARG A 276 29.28 -29.80 -13.55
CA ARG A 276 29.31 -29.99 -12.09
C ARG A 276 28.99 -28.71 -11.31
N ALA A 277 29.39 -27.54 -11.83
CA ALA A 277 28.99 -26.24 -11.26
C ALA A 277 27.49 -25.95 -11.47
N SER A 278 26.93 -26.30 -12.64
CA SER A 278 25.50 -26.16 -12.91
C SER A 278 24.62 -27.10 -12.06
N GLU A 279 25.11 -28.31 -11.78
CA GLU A 279 24.51 -29.29 -10.87
C GLU A 279 24.51 -28.78 -9.43
N ALA A 280 25.67 -28.36 -8.90
CA ALA A 280 25.79 -27.80 -7.54
C ALA A 280 24.91 -26.55 -7.34
N PHE A 281 24.76 -25.71 -8.37
CA PHE A 281 23.84 -24.56 -8.36
C PHE A 281 22.37 -24.99 -8.23
N ILE A 282 21.96 -26.09 -8.87
CA ILE A 282 20.60 -26.62 -8.76
C ILE A 282 20.39 -27.28 -7.39
N GLU A 283 21.37 -28.02 -6.89
CA GLU A 283 21.32 -28.62 -5.54
C GLU A 283 21.21 -27.56 -4.45
N ALA A 284 21.97 -26.46 -4.54
CA ALA A 284 21.89 -25.33 -3.62
C ALA A 284 20.50 -24.66 -3.62
N LEU A 285 19.87 -24.47 -4.79
CA LEU A 285 18.51 -23.95 -4.86
C LEU A 285 17.48 -24.91 -4.27
N ASN A 286 17.57 -26.21 -4.57
CA ASN A 286 16.68 -27.24 -4.03
C ASN A 286 16.85 -27.44 -2.51
N ALA A 287 18.03 -27.16 -1.95
CA ALA A 287 18.27 -27.09 -0.52
C ALA A 287 17.73 -25.78 0.09
N GLY A 288 17.79 -24.69 -0.67
CA GLY A 288 17.15 -23.41 -0.39
C GLY A 288 15.63 -23.56 -0.23
N GLU A 289 14.94 -24.21 -1.17
CA GLU A 289 13.48 -24.44 -1.09
C GLU A 289 13.04 -25.13 0.22
N LYS A 290 13.82 -26.12 0.69
CA LYS A 290 13.58 -26.79 1.99
C LYS A 290 13.79 -25.87 3.20
N SER A 291 14.49 -24.75 3.01
CA SER A 291 14.73 -23.69 3.99
C SER A 291 13.72 -22.54 3.89
N LEU A 292 12.67 -22.65 3.05
CA LEU A 292 11.60 -21.65 2.96
C LEU A 292 10.59 -21.81 4.10
N LEU A 293 10.37 -20.70 4.80
CA LEU A 293 9.36 -20.56 5.84
C LEU A 293 8.02 -20.08 5.28
N TRP A 294 8.04 -19.40 4.15
CA TRP A 294 6.89 -19.04 3.32
C TRP A 294 7.32 -18.96 1.85
N ASP A 295 6.46 -19.39 0.92
CA ASP A 295 6.79 -19.45 -0.52
C ASP A 295 5.60 -19.08 -1.45
N ASP A 296 5.51 -17.80 -1.83
CA ASP A 296 4.62 -17.32 -2.89
C ASP A 296 5.28 -17.29 -4.28
N SER A 297 6.46 -17.92 -4.46
CA SER A 297 7.24 -17.80 -5.71
C SER A 297 6.48 -18.27 -6.96
N ALA A 298 5.63 -19.30 -6.83
CA ALA A 298 4.75 -19.75 -7.91
C ALA A 298 3.66 -18.71 -8.24
N SER A 299 3.03 -18.13 -7.22
CA SER A 299 1.97 -17.11 -7.36
C SER A 299 2.48 -15.87 -8.09
N VAL A 300 3.65 -15.33 -7.68
CA VAL A 300 4.23 -14.16 -8.35
C VAL A 300 4.78 -14.51 -9.73
N ALA A 301 5.32 -15.71 -9.95
CA ALA A 301 5.83 -16.10 -11.26
C ALA A 301 4.71 -16.30 -12.30
N ALA A 302 3.55 -16.84 -11.89
CA ALA A 302 2.35 -16.87 -12.70
C ALA A 302 1.88 -15.45 -13.05
N LYS A 303 1.90 -14.52 -12.07
CA LYS A 303 1.56 -13.11 -12.30
C LYS A 303 2.49 -12.43 -13.31
N LEU A 304 3.79 -12.69 -13.23
CA LEU A 304 4.78 -12.14 -14.16
C LEU A 304 4.65 -12.73 -15.58
N ALA A 305 4.21 -13.99 -15.69
CA ALA A 305 3.98 -14.65 -16.98
C ALA A 305 2.82 -14.05 -17.79
N GLU A 306 1.89 -13.31 -17.16
CA GLU A 306 0.83 -12.54 -17.85
C GLU A 306 1.36 -11.50 -18.83
N ARG A 307 2.62 -11.04 -18.67
CA ARG A 307 3.25 -10.00 -19.53
C ARG A 307 2.45 -8.69 -19.59
N SER A 308 1.77 -8.37 -18.48
CA SER A 308 0.82 -7.26 -18.33
C SER A 308 1.47 -5.95 -17.84
N MET A 309 2.62 -6.03 -17.15
CA MET A 309 3.22 -4.89 -16.43
C MET A 309 4.01 -3.94 -17.35
N ARG A 310 3.97 -2.64 -17.02
CA ARG A 310 4.78 -1.59 -17.64
C ARG A 310 6.10 -1.44 -16.87
N ASP A 311 6.02 -1.24 -15.56
CA ASP A 311 7.13 -0.83 -14.69
C ASP A 311 7.25 -1.75 -13.47
N ILE A 312 8.39 -2.42 -13.33
CA ILE A 312 8.74 -3.16 -12.10
C ILE A 312 9.92 -2.47 -11.42
N SER A 313 9.77 -2.08 -10.16
CA SER A 313 10.89 -1.61 -9.34
C SER A 313 11.56 -2.80 -8.63
N ILE A 314 12.88 -2.75 -8.49
CA ILE A 314 13.65 -3.62 -7.59
C ILE A 314 14.40 -2.71 -6.61
N VAL A 315 14.04 -2.77 -5.33
CA VAL A 315 14.79 -2.12 -4.24
C VAL A 315 15.93 -3.06 -3.85
N VAL A 316 17.15 -2.68 -4.24
CA VAL A 316 18.35 -3.53 -4.19
C VAL A 316 18.97 -3.53 -2.80
N ASP A 317 19.44 -4.71 -2.37
CA ASP A 317 20.24 -4.89 -1.15
C ASP A 317 21.74 -4.77 -1.49
N ASN A 318 22.47 -5.88 -1.61
CA ASN A 318 23.93 -5.90 -1.72
C ASN A 318 24.45 -5.88 -3.17
N ALA A 319 25.68 -5.40 -3.33
CA ALA A 319 26.52 -5.52 -4.51
C ALA A 319 27.11 -6.95 -4.66
N GLY A 320 28.02 -7.13 -5.61
CA GLY A 320 28.74 -8.39 -5.79
C GLY A 320 27.89 -9.50 -6.42
N PHE A 321 27.94 -10.71 -5.86
CA PHE A 321 27.19 -11.83 -6.44
C PHE A 321 25.67 -11.72 -6.25
N GLU A 322 25.17 -11.18 -5.12
CA GLU A 322 23.73 -10.94 -4.99
C GLU A 322 23.22 -9.97 -6.07
N LEU A 323 23.95 -8.88 -6.34
CA LEU A 323 23.62 -7.99 -7.44
C LEU A 323 23.67 -8.69 -8.81
N THR A 324 24.55 -9.68 -9.00
CA THR A 324 24.56 -10.50 -10.21
C THR A 324 23.28 -11.35 -10.34
N CYS A 325 22.75 -11.87 -9.23
CA CYS A 325 21.46 -12.55 -9.17
C CYS A 325 20.28 -11.59 -9.44
N ASP A 326 20.30 -10.39 -8.85
CA ASP A 326 19.22 -9.39 -9.01
C ASP A 326 19.19 -8.80 -10.43
N LEU A 327 20.35 -8.61 -11.06
CA LEU A 327 20.45 -8.23 -12.48
C LEU A 327 20.02 -9.37 -13.41
N ALA A 328 20.22 -10.65 -13.04
CA ALA A 328 19.67 -11.77 -13.78
C ALA A 328 18.13 -11.85 -13.68
N LEU A 329 17.54 -11.52 -12.53
CA LEU A 329 16.08 -11.34 -12.41
C LEU A 329 15.60 -10.15 -13.27
N ALA A 330 16.26 -9.00 -13.20
CA ALA A 330 15.94 -7.84 -14.04
C ALA A 330 16.04 -8.14 -15.55
N ASP A 331 16.94 -9.04 -15.95
CA ASP A 331 17.13 -9.49 -17.32
C ASP A 331 16.04 -10.46 -17.76
N ALA A 332 15.65 -11.38 -16.87
CA ALA A 332 14.53 -12.28 -17.09
C ALA A 332 13.20 -11.51 -17.22
N LEU A 333 12.97 -10.50 -16.39
CA LEU A 333 11.79 -9.63 -16.44
C LEU A 333 11.70 -8.84 -17.76
N ALA A 334 12.83 -8.27 -18.22
CA ALA A 334 12.88 -7.52 -19.48
C ALA A 334 12.81 -8.44 -20.71
N SER A 335 13.59 -9.53 -20.72
CA SER A 335 13.70 -10.47 -21.86
C SER A 335 12.53 -11.47 -21.96
N SER A 336 11.60 -11.44 -21.01
CA SER A 336 10.29 -12.11 -21.13
C SER A 336 9.18 -11.19 -21.63
N GLY A 337 9.36 -9.87 -21.51
CA GLY A 337 8.26 -8.92 -21.60
C GLY A 337 7.31 -8.96 -20.39
N ALA A 338 7.70 -9.59 -19.28
CA ALA A 338 6.97 -9.47 -18.01
C ALA A 338 6.88 -8.00 -17.58
N ALA A 339 7.95 -7.24 -17.77
CA ALA A 339 7.99 -5.79 -17.67
C ALA A 339 8.43 -5.14 -19.00
N LYS A 340 7.90 -3.95 -19.29
CA LYS A 340 8.45 -3.08 -20.36
C LYS A 340 9.69 -2.32 -19.89
N ARG A 341 9.83 -2.12 -18.58
CA ARG A 341 10.95 -1.43 -17.94
C ARG A 341 11.16 -1.93 -16.51
N VAL A 342 12.41 -2.10 -16.11
CA VAL A 342 12.83 -2.41 -14.74
C VAL A 342 13.57 -1.20 -14.14
N VAL A 343 13.22 -0.83 -12.91
CA VAL A 343 13.84 0.29 -12.18
C VAL A 343 14.65 -0.25 -11.01
N LEU A 344 15.97 -0.24 -11.15
CA LEU A 344 16.94 -0.66 -10.14
C LEU A 344 17.12 0.49 -9.14
N ARG A 345 16.46 0.39 -7.99
CA ARG A 345 16.48 1.39 -6.92
C ARG A 345 17.64 1.08 -5.97
N VAL A 346 18.63 1.96 -5.98
CA VAL A 346 19.96 1.74 -5.41
C VAL A 346 20.33 2.85 -4.42
N LYS A 347 21.31 2.59 -3.57
CA LYS A 347 21.72 3.53 -2.52
C LYS A 347 22.46 4.73 -3.15
N ALA A 348 22.12 5.96 -2.74
CA ALA A 348 22.79 7.18 -3.23
C ALA A 348 24.22 7.35 -2.68
N HIS A 349 24.52 6.79 -1.51
CA HIS A 349 25.83 6.79 -0.88
C HIS A 349 26.11 5.44 -0.18
N PRO A 350 27.35 5.17 0.23
CA PRO A 350 27.69 3.92 0.93
C PRO A 350 26.94 3.80 2.26
N VAL A 351 26.47 2.59 2.55
CA VAL A 351 25.73 2.19 3.76
C VAL A 351 25.80 0.67 3.87
N PHE A 352 25.56 0.07 5.04
CA PHE A 352 25.48 -1.41 5.25
C PHE A 352 26.63 -2.25 4.68
N VAL A 353 27.82 -1.66 4.54
CA VAL A 353 29.01 -2.21 3.86
C VAL A 353 28.76 -2.53 2.38
N SER A 354 28.03 -3.60 2.11
CA SER A 354 27.92 -4.20 0.78
C SER A 354 26.84 -3.59 -0.11
N ASP A 355 25.98 -2.70 0.39
CA ASP A 355 24.83 -2.18 -0.36
C ASP A 355 25.17 -1.57 -1.73
N ALA A 356 24.36 -1.93 -2.74
CA ALA A 356 24.58 -1.51 -4.11
C ALA A 356 24.24 -0.02 -4.35
N MET A 357 25.18 0.70 -4.97
CA MET A 357 25.02 2.04 -5.54
C MET A 357 25.00 1.98 -7.07
N ASP A 358 24.70 3.09 -7.74
CA ASP A 358 24.74 3.20 -9.21
C ASP A 358 26.06 2.75 -9.85
N LYS A 359 27.20 3.09 -9.23
CA LYS A 359 28.53 2.63 -9.67
C LYS A 359 28.69 1.11 -9.60
N ASP A 360 28.11 0.48 -8.57
CA ASP A 360 28.28 -0.95 -8.29
C ASP A 360 27.50 -1.79 -9.32
N VAL A 361 26.37 -1.28 -9.81
CA VAL A 361 25.63 -1.84 -10.96
C VAL A 361 26.46 -1.74 -12.25
N ARG A 362 27.05 -0.58 -12.52
CA ARG A 362 27.85 -0.34 -13.72
C ARG A 362 29.11 -1.21 -13.74
N ASP A 363 29.83 -1.28 -12.62
CA ASP A 363 31.04 -2.08 -12.49
C ASP A 363 30.76 -3.58 -12.56
N THR A 364 29.61 -4.03 -12.04
CA THR A 364 29.12 -5.41 -12.24
C THR A 364 28.90 -5.71 -13.72
N ILE A 365 28.17 -4.86 -14.45
CA ILE A 365 27.91 -5.03 -15.89
C ILE A 365 29.22 -4.98 -16.71
N ASN A 366 30.13 -4.06 -16.37
CA ASN A 366 31.44 -3.95 -17.00
C ASN A 366 32.28 -5.22 -16.78
N ALA A 367 32.29 -5.77 -15.56
CA ALA A 367 32.98 -7.02 -15.24
C ALA A 367 32.40 -8.21 -16.01
N MET A 368 31.07 -8.33 -16.11
CA MET A 368 30.44 -9.38 -16.91
C MET A 368 30.80 -9.23 -18.39
N MET A 369 30.76 -8.01 -18.95
CA MET A 369 31.14 -7.73 -20.34
C MET A 369 32.61 -8.05 -20.67
N ALA A 370 33.50 -7.88 -19.68
CA ALA A 370 34.94 -8.11 -19.79
C ALA A 370 35.38 -9.54 -19.40
N SER A 371 34.44 -10.42 -19.02
CA SER A 371 34.73 -11.81 -18.66
C SER A 371 35.34 -12.59 -19.82
N GLU A 372 36.29 -13.47 -19.51
CA GLU A 372 36.83 -14.46 -20.45
C GLU A 372 35.82 -15.57 -20.77
N ASP A 373 34.80 -15.78 -19.91
CA ASP A 373 33.70 -16.69 -20.21
C ASP A 373 32.73 -16.08 -21.24
N ALA A 374 32.46 -16.85 -22.30
CA ALA A 374 31.69 -16.40 -23.44
C ALA A 374 30.22 -16.15 -23.12
N ASP A 375 29.59 -16.97 -22.27
CA ASP A 375 28.19 -16.79 -21.88
C ASP A 375 28.03 -15.58 -20.94
N THR A 376 28.93 -15.42 -19.97
CA THR A 376 29.01 -14.24 -19.09
C THR A 376 29.15 -12.95 -19.91
N ALA A 377 30.06 -12.94 -20.88
CA ALA A 377 30.27 -11.80 -21.75
C ALA A 377 29.06 -11.49 -22.65
N VAL A 378 28.29 -12.50 -23.09
CA VAL A 378 27.01 -12.30 -23.79
C VAL A 378 25.94 -11.73 -22.87
N MET A 379 25.85 -12.21 -21.63
CA MET A 379 24.90 -11.71 -20.62
C MET A 379 25.19 -10.24 -20.29
N GLY A 380 26.43 -9.88 -19.96
CA GLY A 380 26.83 -8.49 -19.67
C GLY A 380 26.55 -7.53 -20.83
N ARG A 381 26.76 -7.96 -22.09
CA ARG A 381 26.41 -7.16 -23.27
C ARG A 381 24.90 -6.94 -23.41
N ARG A 382 24.06 -7.93 -23.05
CA ARG A 382 22.60 -7.76 -23.01
C ARG A 382 22.18 -6.78 -21.92
N TRP A 383 22.78 -6.86 -20.73
CA TRP A 383 22.53 -5.94 -19.62
C TRP A 383 22.88 -4.47 -19.97
N ALA A 384 24.01 -4.25 -20.64
CA ALA A 384 24.35 -2.93 -21.20
C ALA A 384 23.37 -2.45 -22.29
N SER A 385 22.80 -3.37 -23.08
CA SER A 385 21.72 -3.06 -24.03
C SER A 385 20.41 -2.65 -23.34
N HIS A 386 20.07 -3.24 -22.19
CA HIS A 386 18.89 -2.85 -21.41
C HIS A 386 19.05 -1.43 -20.84
N LEU A 387 20.22 -1.09 -20.29
CA LEU A 387 20.50 0.28 -19.81
C LEU A 387 20.48 1.30 -20.95
N SER A 388 21.15 1.02 -22.07
CA SER A 388 21.27 1.98 -23.19
C SER A 388 19.98 2.18 -23.99
N SER A 389 19.03 1.23 -23.91
CA SER A 389 17.68 1.36 -24.46
C SER A 389 16.65 1.98 -23.50
N GLY A 390 17.00 2.12 -22.21
CA GLY A 390 16.07 2.56 -21.16
C GLY A 390 15.07 1.48 -20.70
N ALA A 391 15.25 0.23 -21.13
CA ALA A 391 14.54 -0.93 -20.57
C ALA A 391 14.96 -1.20 -19.12
N TRP A 392 16.19 -0.84 -18.74
CA TRP A 392 16.59 -0.69 -17.35
C TRP A 392 16.86 0.79 -17.04
N ILE A 393 16.41 1.25 -15.86
CA ILE A 393 16.80 2.53 -15.26
C ILE A 393 17.49 2.24 -13.93
N ILE A 394 18.60 2.93 -13.63
CA ILE A 394 19.21 2.95 -12.30
C ILE A 394 18.76 4.23 -11.60
N ALA A 395 18.19 4.09 -10.40
CA ALA A 395 17.57 5.17 -9.63
C ALA A 395 18.23 5.26 -8.23
N PRO A 396 19.34 6.00 -8.10
CA PRO A 396 19.95 6.29 -6.80
C PRO A 396 19.14 7.35 -6.05
N ASP A 397 18.77 7.08 -4.80
CA ASP A 397 18.10 8.05 -3.92
C ASP A 397 18.57 7.94 -2.46
N PHE A 398 18.52 9.05 -1.73
CA PHE A 398 18.86 9.12 -0.30
C PHE A 398 17.80 8.45 0.58
N ALA A 399 16.55 8.35 0.12
CA ALA A 399 15.49 7.63 0.81
C ALA A 399 15.77 6.12 1.00
N TRP A 400 16.69 5.54 0.22
CA TRP A 400 17.19 4.17 0.40
C TRP A 400 18.32 4.07 1.43
N CYS A 401 18.94 5.20 1.80
CA CYS A 401 20.07 5.32 2.72
C CYS A 401 19.68 5.83 4.12
N GLN A 402 18.39 5.81 4.46
CA GLN A 402 17.83 6.36 5.70
C GLN A 402 16.83 5.36 6.33
N PRO A 403 16.61 5.41 7.67
CA PRO A 403 15.91 4.37 8.43
C PRO A 403 14.38 4.37 8.33
N GLN A 404 13.73 5.35 7.69
CA GLN A 404 12.25 5.47 7.68
C GLN A 404 11.59 4.17 7.19
N PRO A 405 10.49 3.72 7.82
CA PRO A 405 9.66 2.67 7.26
C PRO A 405 9.00 3.12 5.96
N PHE A 406 8.54 2.18 5.13
CA PHE A 406 8.11 2.52 3.77
C PHE A 406 6.88 3.45 3.71
N TRP A 407 6.02 3.50 4.75
CA TRP A 407 4.92 4.48 4.84
C TRP A 407 5.37 5.90 5.20
N ALA A 408 6.57 6.06 5.75
CA ALA A 408 7.15 7.34 6.15
C ALA A 408 8.30 7.80 5.22
N LEU A 409 8.40 7.21 4.03
CA LEU A 409 9.33 7.66 2.99
C LEU A 409 9.07 9.12 2.59
N PRO A 410 10.10 9.87 2.16
CA PRO A 410 9.93 11.14 1.47
C PRO A 410 8.93 11.00 0.31
N ARG A 411 8.02 11.98 0.18
CA ARG A 411 6.87 11.88 -0.73
C ARG A 411 7.24 11.46 -2.15
N ASP A 412 8.28 12.05 -2.72
CA ASP A 412 8.68 11.78 -4.10
C ASP A 412 9.08 10.30 -4.28
N ALA A 413 9.80 9.70 -3.32
CA ALA A 413 10.14 8.27 -3.32
C ALA A 413 8.91 7.38 -3.11
N HIS A 414 7.95 7.79 -2.27
CA HIS A 414 6.69 7.07 -2.07
C HIS A 414 5.79 7.10 -3.32
N ASP A 415 5.58 8.27 -3.91
CA ASP A 415 4.79 8.44 -5.13
C ASP A 415 5.49 7.78 -6.35
N GLU A 416 6.82 7.66 -6.34
CA GLU A 416 7.56 6.82 -7.29
C GLU A 416 7.31 5.31 -7.11
N LEU A 417 7.30 4.78 -5.89
CA LEU A 417 6.91 3.38 -5.65
C LEU A 417 5.46 3.13 -6.10
N LYS A 418 4.53 4.05 -5.77
CA LYS A 418 3.12 4.07 -6.17
C LYS A 418 2.90 4.03 -7.70
N SER A 419 3.93 4.35 -8.49
CA SER A 419 3.88 4.33 -9.96
C SER A 419 4.27 2.98 -10.59
N SER A 420 4.78 2.03 -9.79
CA SER A 420 5.21 0.70 -10.25
C SER A 420 4.03 -0.28 -10.25
N ASP A 421 4.00 -1.20 -11.21
CA ASP A 421 3.01 -2.29 -11.27
C ASP A 421 3.44 -3.48 -10.38
N LEU A 422 4.72 -3.56 -10.01
CA LEU A 422 5.27 -4.42 -8.95
C LEU A 422 6.51 -3.77 -8.32
N VAL A 423 6.70 -3.93 -7.02
CA VAL A 423 7.94 -3.60 -6.31
C VAL A 423 8.53 -4.86 -5.68
N VAL A 424 9.69 -5.29 -6.16
CA VAL A 424 10.50 -6.31 -5.52
C VAL A 424 11.37 -5.65 -4.45
N ILE A 425 11.29 -6.13 -3.21
CA ILE A 425 12.15 -5.71 -2.11
C ILE A 425 13.16 -6.83 -1.81
N LYS A 426 14.44 -6.51 -1.90
CA LYS A 426 15.53 -7.44 -1.58
C LYS A 426 16.02 -7.26 -0.15
N GLY A 427 16.35 -8.38 0.49
CA GLY A 427 17.25 -8.43 1.64
C GLY A 427 16.64 -8.06 2.98
N ASP A 428 17.47 -8.14 4.01
CA ASP A 428 17.03 -8.06 5.41
C ASP A 428 16.80 -6.62 5.87
N ALA A 429 17.69 -5.68 5.53
CA ALA A 429 17.57 -4.28 5.92
C ALA A 429 16.29 -3.63 5.34
N ASN A 430 15.96 -3.89 4.08
CA ASN A 430 14.71 -3.38 3.50
C ASN A 430 13.47 -4.10 4.07
N TYR A 431 13.55 -5.38 4.45
CA TYR A 431 12.43 -6.08 5.12
C TYR A 431 12.20 -5.55 6.54
N ARG A 432 13.26 -5.25 7.29
CA ARG A 432 13.17 -4.54 8.58
C ARG A 432 12.50 -3.18 8.42
N ARG A 433 12.86 -2.40 7.39
CA ARG A 433 12.16 -1.16 7.03
C ARG A 433 10.68 -1.38 6.65
N LEU A 434 10.34 -2.48 5.99
CA LEU A 434 8.94 -2.82 5.67
C LEU A 434 8.11 -3.04 6.95
N LEU A 435 8.74 -3.55 8.02
CA LEU A 435 8.13 -3.84 9.32
C LEU A 435 8.40 -2.77 10.40
N ASN A 436 9.07 -1.66 10.07
CA ASN A 436 9.55 -0.61 11.00
C ASN A 436 10.45 -1.12 12.15
N ASP A 437 11.21 -2.19 11.90
CA ASP A 437 12.02 -2.90 12.89
C ASP A 437 11.22 -3.33 14.13
N CYS A 438 9.92 -3.59 13.98
CA CYS A 438 9.02 -3.98 15.07
C CYS A 438 8.95 -5.51 15.26
N LEU A 439 8.74 -5.94 16.51
CA LEU A 439 8.43 -7.31 16.88
C LEU A 439 6.95 -7.64 16.61
N TRP A 440 6.65 -7.91 15.35
CA TRP A 440 5.36 -8.47 14.93
C TRP A 440 5.22 -9.93 15.41
N PRO A 441 4.03 -10.40 15.82
CA PRO A 441 3.77 -11.83 15.97
C PRO A 441 4.05 -12.54 14.64
N LEU A 442 4.91 -13.56 14.65
CA LEU A 442 5.50 -14.13 13.44
C LEU A 442 4.47 -14.75 12.47
N ASP A 443 3.30 -15.14 12.97
CA ASP A 443 2.16 -15.68 12.22
C ASP A 443 1.15 -14.61 11.75
N SER A 444 1.37 -13.32 12.05
CA SER A 444 0.57 -12.21 11.50
C SER A 444 0.65 -12.22 9.97
N PRO A 445 -0.46 -12.23 9.20
CA PRO A 445 -0.39 -12.33 7.74
C PRO A 445 0.42 -11.21 7.10
N PHE A 446 1.27 -11.56 6.11
CA PHE A 446 2.11 -10.59 5.41
C PHE A 446 1.29 -9.49 4.73
N GLU A 447 0.12 -9.83 4.19
CA GLU A 447 -0.86 -8.90 3.60
C GLU A 447 -1.40 -7.85 4.59
N ASP A 448 -1.54 -8.21 5.87
CA ASP A 448 -2.01 -7.32 6.93
C ASP A 448 -0.88 -6.40 7.42
N VAL A 449 0.36 -6.89 7.45
CA VAL A 449 1.54 -6.12 7.90
C VAL A 449 2.06 -5.19 6.81
N ALA A 450 2.07 -5.63 5.55
CA ALA A 450 2.45 -4.84 4.39
C ALA A 450 1.26 -4.11 3.72
N CYS A 451 0.08 -4.09 4.36
CA CYS A 451 -1.19 -3.55 3.84
C CYS A 451 -1.06 -2.15 3.23
N TYR A 452 -0.29 -1.28 3.88
CA TYR A 452 -0.06 0.12 3.52
C TYR A 452 0.68 0.32 2.19
N PHE A 453 1.31 -0.73 1.65
CA PHE A 453 2.33 -0.55 0.62
C PHE A 453 1.75 0.06 -0.67
N PRO A 454 2.40 1.07 -1.29
CA PRO A 454 1.78 1.89 -2.32
C PRO A 454 1.56 1.20 -3.68
N ALA A 455 2.11 0.01 -3.89
CA ALA A 455 2.02 -0.80 -5.11
C ALA A 455 1.96 -2.31 -4.75
N PRO A 456 1.70 -3.23 -5.70
CA PRO A 456 1.91 -4.67 -5.48
C PRO A 456 3.36 -4.94 -5.05
N ILE A 457 3.57 -5.88 -4.14
CA ILE A 457 4.87 -6.09 -3.46
C ILE A 457 5.30 -7.56 -3.47
N LEU A 458 6.60 -7.79 -3.77
CA LEU A 458 7.29 -9.07 -3.59
C LEU A 458 8.49 -8.86 -2.64
N ALA A 459 8.45 -9.40 -1.43
CA ALA A 459 9.58 -9.41 -0.50
C ALA A 459 10.40 -10.70 -0.65
N LEU A 460 11.70 -10.56 -0.92
CA LEU A 460 12.68 -11.64 -1.04
C LEU A 460 13.75 -11.48 0.04
N ARG A 461 13.57 -12.17 1.17
CA ARG A 461 14.37 -11.98 2.38
C ARG A 461 14.97 -13.29 2.89
N THR A 462 16.29 -13.30 3.09
CA THR A 462 16.96 -14.27 3.97
C THR A 462 17.02 -13.68 5.38
N LEU A 463 16.68 -14.48 6.41
CA LEU A 463 16.50 -13.97 7.77
C LEU A 463 17.86 -13.69 8.43
N LYS A 464 18.18 -12.41 8.64
CA LYS A 464 19.40 -11.93 9.31
C LYS A 464 19.09 -11.06 10.56
N ALA A 465 17.86 -11.11 11.06
CA ALA A 465 17.35 -10.33 12.19
C ALA A 465 16.11 -10.99 12.85
N GLU A 466 15.97 -10.80 14.16
CA GLU A 466 14.99 -11.42 15.08
C GLU A 466 13.54 -10.90 14.94
N LEU A 467 13.07 -10.67 13.71
CA LEU A 467 11.69 -10.28 13.40
C LEU A 467 11.15 -11.00 12.16
N GLY A 468 9.84 -10.97 11.98
CA GLY A 468 9.16 -11.53 10.81
C GLY A 468 7.65 -11.41 10.89
N CYS A 469 6.96 -11.70 9.79
CA CYS A 469 5.53 -11.94 9.74
C CYS A 469 5.24 -12.99 8.64
N GLY A 470 4.02 -13.53 8.60
CA GLY A 470 3.60 -14.53 7.60
C GLY A 470 4.34 -15.87 7.69
N ILE A 471 4.79 -16.28 8.89
CA ILE A 471 5.48 -17.56 9.14
C ILE A 471 4.57 -18.46 10.00
N PRO A 472 3.98 -19.54 9.45
CA PRO A 472 3.16 -20.50 10.17
C PRO A 472 3.86 -21.15 11.37
N GLN A 473 3.08 -21.51 12.40
CA GLN A 473 3.62 -22.03 13.66
C GLN A 473 4.36 -23.38 13.53
N ASP A 474 3.97 -24.23 12.56
CA ASP A 474 4.71 -25.45 12.22
C ASP A 474 6.08 -25.15 11.59
N LYS A 475 6.14 -24.12 10.72
CA LYS A 475 7.38 -23.62 10.14
C LYS A 475 8.30 -23.01 11.20
N GLN A 476 7.75 -22.26 12.15
CA GLN A 476 8.50 -21.75 13.32
C GLN A 476 9.08 -22.91 14.15
N ALA A 477 8.27 -23.93 14.46
CA ALA A 477 8.72 -25.08 15.23
C ALA A 477 9.85 -25.86 14.53
N ILE A 478 9.75 -26.08 13.21
CA ILE A 478 10.81 -26.71 12.40
C ILE A 478 12.10 -25.87 12.38
N ALA A 479 12.00 -24.54 12.30
CA ALA A 479 13.15 -23.64 12.29
C ALA A 479 13.86 -23.56 13.65
N SER A 480 13.09 -23.53 14.75
CA SER A 480 13.59 -23.39 16.13
C SER A 480 14.49 -24.52 16.64
N VAL A 481 14.74 -25.55 15.82
CA VAL A 481 15.74 -26.60 16.09
C VAL A 481 17.16 -26.04 16.00
N ASP A 482 17.40 -25.02 15.15
CA ASP A 482 18.58 -24.17 15.28
C ASP A 482 18.21 -22.96 16.16
N ALA A 483 19.01 -22.67 17.20
CA ALA A 483 18.75 -21.51 18.06
C ALA A 483 18.78 -20.18 17.26
N ASP A 484 19.76 -20.04 16.36
CA ASP A 484 20.06 -18.81 15.62
C ASP A 484 19.35 -18.72 14.25
N TRP A 485 18.20 -19.40 14.10
CA TRP A 485 17.50 -19.56 12.81
C TRP A 485 17.08 -18.24 12.15
N MET A 486 16.83 -17.19 12.95
CA MET A 486 16.41 -15.87 12.48
C MET A 486 17.56 -14.95 12.05
N VAL A 487 18.82 -15.29 12.37
CA VAL A 487 19.98 -14.36 12.23
C VAL A 487 21.10 -14.91 11.36
N THR A 488 21.15 -16.22 11.16
CA THR A 488 22.18 -16.93 10.37
C THR A 488 22.03 -16.79 8.86
N GLY A 489 20.93 -16.24 8.35
CA GLY A 489 20.57 -16.31 6.93
C GLY A 489 20.20 -17.73 6.45
N LYS A 490 20.12 -18.73 7.35
CA LYS A 490 19.82 -20.13 6.99
C LYS A 490 18.41 -20.30 6.43
N TYR A 491 17.47 -19.45 6.82
CA TYR A 491 16.07 -19.50 6.41
C TYR A 491 15.69 -18.28 5.56
N GLY A 492 14.60 -18.41 4.80
CA GLY A 492 14.13 -17.36 3.91
C GLY A 492 12.62 -17.38 3.69
N VAL A 493 12.12 -16.28 3.16
CA VAL A 493 10.72 -16.10 2.75
C VAL A 493 10.64 -15.48 1.35
N VAL A 494 9.72 -16.00 0.54
CA VAL A 494 9.22 -15.34 -0.67
C VAL A 494 7.79 -14.93 -0.38
N GLN A 495 7.55 -13.64 -0.14
CA GLN A 495 6.24 -13.12 0.28
C GLN A 495 5.69 -12.15 -0.76
N PHE A 496 4.53 -12.46 -1.33
CA PHE A 496 3.90 -11.71 -2.41
C PHE A 496 2.51 -11.20 -1.99
N CYS A 497 2.25 -9.93 -2.22
CA CYS A 497 0.92 -9.35 -2.07
C CYS A 497 0.57 -8.57 -3.35
N GLU A 498 -0.31 -9.16 -4.19
CA GLU A 498 -0.78 -8.55 -5.44
C GLU A 498 -1.59 -7.27 -5.17
N ALA A 499 -2.41 -7.28 -4.13
CA ALA A 499 -3.24 -6.15 -3.73
C ALA A 499 -3.13 -5.94 -2.21
N PRO A 500 -2.13 -5.17 -1.74
CA PRO A 500 -1.97 -4.85 -0.32
C PRO A 500 -3.29 -4.41 0.31
N ALA A 501 -3.64 -5.08 1.41
CA ALA A 501 -4.94 -4.98 2.08
C ALA A 501 -5.07 -3.69 2.91
N ARG A 502 -4.73 -2.54 2.30
CA ARG A 502 -5.06 -1.18 2.73
C ARG A 502 -6.44 -1.18 3.36
N GLN A 503 -6.66 -0.43 4.44
CA GLN A 503 -7.83 -0.47 5.37
C GLN A 503 -7.50 -1.02 6.77
N HIS A 504 -6.22 -1.04 7.17
CA HIS A 504 -5.77 -1.53 8.49
C HIS A 504 -6.61 -1.01 9.68
N ALA A 505 -6.91 0.29 9.73
CA ALA A 505 -7.67 0.89 10.84
C ALA A 505 -9.14 0.40 10.93
N VAL A 506 -9.70 -0.13 9.84
CA VAL A 506 -11.03 -0.77 9.80
C VAL A 506 -10.92 -2.23 10.24
N ALA A 507 -9.90 -2.94 9.75
CA ALA A 507 -9.62 -4.34 10.11
C ALA A 507 -9.43 -4.50 11.63
N SER A 508 -8.67 -3.61 12.26
CA SER A 508 -8.42 -3.62 13.71
C SER A 508 -9.57 -3.13 14.59
N GLN A 509 -10.72 -2.67 14.05
CA GLN A 509 -11.79 -2.08 14.88
C GLN A 509 -12.30 -3.05 15.96
N ILE A 510 -12.47 -4.33 15.61
CA ILE A 510 -13.10 -5.33 16.49
C ILE A 510 -12.32 -5.53 17.79
N TYR A 511 -11.00 -5.37 17.78
CA TYR A 511 -10.17 -5.71 18.93
C TYR A 511 -10.14 -4.60 20.00
N GLY A 512 -10.66 -3.42 19.68
CA GLY A 512 -10.95 -2.37 20.67
C GLY A 512 -12.29 -2.54 21.40
N VAL A 513 -13.10 -3.55 21.04
CA VAL A 513 -14.45 -3.80 21.57
C VAL A 513 -14.41 -5.00 22.54
N SER A 514 -15.07 -4.88 23.70
CA SER A 514 -14.86 -5.84 24.79
C SER A 514 -15.43 -7.24 24.50
N ALA A 515 -16.52 -7.31 23.73
CA ALA A 515 -17.09 -8.58 23.24
C ALA A 515 -16.12 -9.44 22.40
N PHE A 516 -15.08 -8.85 21.80
CA PHE A 516 -14.05 -9.61 21.08
C PHE A 516 -12.72 -9.68 21.85
N ALA A 517 -12.43 -8.72 22.74
CA ALA A 517 -11.25 -8.74 23.61
C ALA A 517 -11.34 -9.75 24.78
N GLY A 518 -12.56 -10.21 25.12
CA GLY A 518 -12.82 -11.29 26.08
C GLY A 518 -12.39 -12.69 25.59
N ARG A 519 -12.22 -13.64 26.51
CA ARG A 519 -11.56 -14.94 26.22
C ARG A 519 -12.46 -16.09 25.76
N ASP A 520 -13.78 -16.02 25.95
CA ASP A 520 -14.62 -17.23 25.89
C ASP A 520 -15.57 -17.31 24.66
N ASP A 521 -16.04 -16.18 24.10
CA ASP A 521 -17.10 -16.19 23.04
C ASP A 521 -16.59 -16.26 21.59
N TYR A 522 -15.32 -15.91 21.35
CA TYR A 522 -14.68 -15.88 20.03
C TYR A 522 -13.25 -16.43 20.09
N THR A 523 -12.94 -17.35 19.18
CA THR A 523 -11.58 -17.87 18.98
C THR A 523 -10.66 -16.82 18.32
N PRO A 524 -9.33 -16.96 18.42
CA PRO A 524 -8.39 -16.15 17.63
C PRO A 524 -8.61 -16.26 16.11
N HIS A 525 -9.04 -17.43 15.64
CA HIS A 525 -9.37 -17.69 14.23
C HIS A 525 -10.54 -16.85 13.74
N GLU A 526 -11.68 -16.90 14.45
CA GLU A 526 -12.88 -16.14 14.09
C GLU A 526 -12.63 -14.64 14.12
N ARG A 527 -11.84 -14.13 15.09
CA ARG A 527 -11.44 -12.71 15.09
C ARG A 527 -10.63 -12.34 13.86
N LEU A 528 -9.62 -13.15 13.48
CA LEU A 528 -8.84 -12.90 12.26
C LEU A 528 -9.72 -12.93 11.00
N ALA A 529 -10.63 -13.90 10.90
CA ALA A 529 -11.57 -14.00 9.79
C ALA A 529 -12.55 -12.80 9.74
N LEU A 530 -12.99 -12.28 10.89
CA LEU A 530 -13.84 -11.08 10.95
C LEU A 530 -13.06 -9.82 10.53
N SER A 531 -11.83 -9.65 11.01
CA SER A 531 -10.91 -8.59 10.60
C SER A 531 -10.73 -8.57 9.07
N LYS A 532 -10.47 -9.74 8.46
CA LYS A 532 -10.37 -9.88 6.99
C LYS A 532 -11.68 -9.56 6.26
N THR A 533 -12.82 -9.93 6.83
CA THR A 533 -14.14 -9.60 6.27
C THR A 533 -14.37 -8.08 6.23
N LEU A 534 -14.01 -7.37 7.31
CA LEU A 534 -14.13 -5.91 7.40
C LEU A 534 -13.14 -5.19 6.46
N ALA A 535 -11.89 -5.68 6.37
CA ALA A 535 -10.91 -5.20 5.40
C ALA A 535 -11.40 -5.35 3.95
N ALA A 536 -12.05 -6.46 3.62
CA ALA A 536 -12.60 -6.72 2.29
C ALA A 536 -13.78 -5.80 1.95
N LEU A 537 -14.72 -5.59 2.89
CA LEU A 537 -15.85 -4.66 2.74
C LEU A 537 -15.38 -3.22 2.47
N ALA A 538 -14.37 -2.77 3.21
CA ALA A 538 -13.83 -1.43 3.08
C ALA A 538 -12.93 -1.28 1.82
N ASN A 539 -12.23 -2.34 1.38
CA ASN A 539 -11.55 -2.36 0.08
C ASN A 539 -12.50 -2.32 -1.10
N ALA A 540 -13.63 -3.05 -1.04
CA ALA A 540 -14.69 -2.94 -2.03
C ALA A 540 -15.30 -1.52 -2.07
N SER A 541 -15.51 -0.91 -0.91
CA SER A 541 -15.99 0.47 -0.79
C SER A 541 -15.02 1.49 -1.42
N LYS A 542 -13.70 1.31 -1.22
CA LYS A 542 -12.63 2.10 -1.87
C LYS A 542 -12.67 1.95 -3.40
N ASP A 543 -12.73 0.71 -3.91
CA ASP A 543 -12.76 0.43 -5.35
C ASP A 543 -14.02 1.00 -6.01
N LEU A 544 -15.20 0.84 -5.38
CA LEU A 544 -16.46 1.39 -5.85
C LEU A 544 -16.44 2.93 -5.82
N ALA A 545 -15.86 3.55 -4.80
CA ALA A 545 -15.65 5.00 -4.75
C ALA A 545 -14.74 5.51 -5.89
N HIS A 546 -13.78 4.71 -6.36
CA HIS A 546 -12.97 5.02 -7.55
C HIS A 546 -13.78 4.86 -8.84
N ALA A 547 -14.55 3.78 -8.99
CA ALA A 547 -15.44 3.56 -10.13
C ALA A 547 -16.48 4.69 -10.26
N LEU A 548 -17.11 5.10 -9.16
CA LEU A 548 -18.05 6.22 -9.08
C LEU A 548 -17.43 7.54 -9.55
N LYS A 549 -16.18 7.82 -9.15
CA LYS A 549 -15.44 9.05 -9.53
C LYS A 549 -14.92 9.05 -10.98
N THR A 550 -14.87 7.89 -11.63
CA THR A 550 -14.34 7.73 -13.01
C THR A 550 -15.42 7.39 -14.05
N ALA A 551 -16.64 7.07 -13.62
CA ALA A 551 -17.76 6.73 -14.50
C ALA A 551 -18.09 7.88 -15.50
N PRO A 552 -18.23 7.59 -16.81
CA PRO A 552 -18.55 8.59 -17.83
C PRO A 552 -20.04 8.96 -17.80
N LEU A 553 -20.40 9.81 -16.83
CA LEU A 553 -21.71 10.43 -16.69
C LEU A 553 -22.16 11.08 -18.02
N ARG A 554 -23.44 10.91 -18.38
CA ARG A 554 -24.08 11.49 -19.58
C ARG A 554 -23.55 11.00 -20.94
N ARG A 555 -23.34 9.69 -21.11
CA ARG A 555 -23.65 9.03 -22.39
C ARG A 555 -24.96 8.25 -22.27
N THR A 556 -25.83 8.41 -23.28
CA THR A 556 -27.26 8.06 -23.26
C THR A 556 -27.55 6.56 -23.44
N ALA A 557 -26.83 5.71 -22.72
CA ALA A 557 -26.99 4.25 -22.68
C ALA A 557 -26.91 3.66 -21.25
N LEU A 558 -26.55 4.48 -20.23
CA LEU A 558 -26.44 4.06 -18.83
C LEU A 558 -27.80 3.99 -18.09
N LEU A 559 -28.86 4.54 -18.69
CA LEU A 559 -30.17 4.75 -18.08
C LEU A 559 -31.10 3.54 -18.21
N GLY A 560 -31.38 2.86 -17.09
CA GLY A 560 -32.64 2.13 -16.83
C GLY A 560 -32.96 0.90 -17.68
N ALA A 561 -33.17 1.09 -18.98
CA ALA A 561 -33.60 0.09 -19.95
C ALA A 561 -32.47 -0.22 -20.94
N ALA A 562 -31.64 -1.20 -20.59
CA ALA A 562 -30.62 -1.73 -21.50
C ALA A 562 -31.29 -2.52 -22.64
N SER A 563 -31.55 -1.86 -23.77
CA SER A 563 -31.72 -2.55 -25.05
C SER A 563 -30.44 -3.33 -25.34
N SER A 564 -30.54 -4.66 -25.38
CA SER A 564 -29.40 -5.55 -25.55
C SER A 564 -28.72 -5.34 -26.91
N GLY A 565 -27.59 -4.63 -26.95
CA GLY A 565 -26.82 -4.48 -28.20
C GLY A 565 -25.61 -3.54 -28.15
N ASP A 566 -25.69 -2.42 -27.43
CA ASP A 566 -24.70 -1.35 -27.60
C ASP A 566 -23.33 -1.66 -26.98
N LYS A 567 -22.31 -1.56 -27.83
CA LYS A 567 -20.89 -1.72 -27.51
C LYS A 567 -20.20 -0.37 -27.41
N ASN A 568 -19.23 -0.28 -26.51
CA ASN A 568 -18.33 0.87 -26.43
C ASN A 568 -17.33 0.90 -27.62
N ALA A 569 -16.44 1.90 -27.62
CA ALA A 569 -15.43 2.08 -28.68
C ALA A 569 -14.26 1.06 -28.63
N SER A 570 -14.14 0.22 -27.59
CA SER A 570 -13.22 -0.93 -27.56
C SER A 570 -13.89 -2.25 -27.96
N GLY A 571 -15.23 -2.29 -28.08
CA GLY A 571 -16.01 -3.45 -28.49
C GLY A 571 -16.71 -4.19 -27.34
N ASP A 572 -16.60 -3.69 -26.11
CA ASP A 572 -17.15 -4.28 -24.88
C ASP A 572 -18.58 -3.79 -24.59
N THR A 573 -19.37 -4.65 -23.95
CA THR A 573 -20.76 -4.36 -23.56
C THR A 573 -20.78 -3.47 -22.31
N GLN A 574 -21.49 -2.35 -22.34
CA GLN A 574 -21.59 -1.44 -21.20
C GLN A 574 -22.51 -2.02 -20.11
N GLN A 575 -21.99 -2.18 -18.89
CA GLN A 575 -22.74 -2.71 -17.73
C GLN A 575 -23.40 -1.59 -16.91
N LYS A 576 -24.49 -1.93 -16.19
CA LYS A 576 -25.09 -1.04 -15.16
C LYS A 576 -24.17 -0.96 -13.94
N LEU A 577 -24.18 0.16 -13.22
CA LEU A 577 -23.26 0.34 -12.10
C LEU A 577 -23.62 -0.52 -10.88
N ASP A 578 -24.89 -0.89 -10.72
CA ASP A 578 -25.37 -1.79 -9.65
C ASP A 578 -24.71 -3.17 -9.78
N VAL A 579 -24.66 -3.69 -11.02
CA VAL A 579 -23.96 -4.95 -11.37
C VAL A 579 -22.45 -4.84 -11.12
N VAL A 580 -21.84 -3.69 -11.42
CA VAL A 580 -20.42 -3.43 -11.14
C VAL A 580 -20.15 -3.38 -9.64
N ALA A 581 -21.01 -2.73 -8.86
CA ALA A 581 -20.91 -2.66 -7.41
C ALA A 581 -21.04 -4.06 -6.77
N ASN A 582 -22.07 -4.82 -7.16
CA ASN A 582 -22.28 -6.20 -6.72
C ASN A 582 -21.06 -7.09 -7.07
N ALA A 583 -20.49 -6.95 -8.28
CA ALA A 583 -19.29 -7.68 -8.69
C ALA A 583 -18.03 -7.29 -7.87
N ILE A 584 -17.84 -6.00 -7.56
CA ILE A 584 -16.71 -5.53 -6.75
C ILE A 584 -16.78 -6.12 -5.32
N PHE A 585 -17.91 -6.01 -4.64
CA PHE A 585 -18.09 -6.57 -3.30
C PHE A 585 -17.95 -8.10 -3.29
N LYS A 586 -18.66 -8.80 -4.17
CA LYS A 586 -18.63 -10.26 -4.28
C LYS A 586 -17.21 -10.80 -4.54
N ARG A 587 -16.39 -10.10 -5.34
CA ARG A 587 -14.98 -10.45 -5.59
C ARG A 587 -14.13 -10.31 -4.32
N HIS A 588 -14.19 -9.17 -3.65
CA HIS A 588 -13.39 -8.91 -2.44
C HIS A 588 -13.76 -9.86 -1.29
N LEU A 589 -15.05 -10.15 -1.11
CA LEU A 589 -15.52 -11.07 -0.08
C LEU A 589 -15.18 -12.54 -0.38
N ALA A 590 -15.14 -12.94 -1.66
CA ALA A 590 -14.67 -14.28 -2.03
C ALA A 590 -13.15 -14.43 -1.81
N THR A 591 -12.37 -13.41 -2.17
CA THR A 591 -10.90 -13.44 -2.05
C THR A 591 -10.39 -13.37 -0.61
N CYS A 592 -11.16 -12.81 0.34
CA CYS A 592 -10.76 -12.77 1.75
C CYS A 592 -10.85 -14.13 2.49
N GLY A 593 -11.47 -15.16 1.88
CA GLY A 593 -11.64 -16.52 2.41
C GLY A 593 -12.60 -16.66 3.60
N ALA A 594 -12.90 -15.59 4.33
CA ALA A 594 -13.64 -15.62 5.59
C ALA A 594 -15.17 -15.72 5.45
N VAL A 595 -15.74 -15.41 4.27
CA VAL A 595 -17.19 -15.35 4.05
C VAL A 595 -17.70 -16.60 3.36
N ARG A 596 -18.66 -17.28 3.99
CA ARG A 596 -19.34 -18.46 3.43
C ARG A 596 -20.52 -18.08 2.55
N TYR A 597 -21.43 -17.26 3.07
CA TYR A 597 -22.66 -16.89 2.36
C TYR A 597 -22.70 -15.39 2.08
N TYR A 598 -22.96 -15.05 0.81
CA TYR A 598 -23.12 -13.69 0.31
C TYR A 598 -24.55 -13.49 -0.18
N SER A 599 -25.24 -12.53 0.43
CA SER A 599 -26.65 -12.21 0.19
C SER A 599 -26.74 -10.74 -0.22
N SER A 600 -27.26 -10.46 -1.42
CA SER A 600 -27.19 -9.12 -2.04
C SER A 600 -28.57 -8.65 -2.50
N GLU A 601 -28.81 -7.33 -2.51
CA GLU A 601 -29.97 -6.70 -3.14
C GLU A 601 -30.17 -7.20 -4.59
N GLU A 602 -29.05 -7.31 -5.32
CA GLU A 602 -28.91 -7.59 -6.76
C GLU A 602 -28.81 -9.11 -7.09
N GLU A 603 -29.16 -10.02 -6.17
CA GLU A 603 -29.11 -11.48 -6.37
C GLU A 603 -30.40 -12.16 -5.88
N ASP A 604 -31.07 -12.98 -6.69
CA ASP A 604 -32.34 -13.64 -6.30
C ASP A 604 -32.22 -14.67 -5.15
N ALA A 605 -30.99 -15.08 -4.80
CA ALA A 605 -30.71 -16.08 -3.79
C ALA A 605 -29.28 -15.94 -3.22
N PRO A 606 -29.02 -16.41 -1.98
CA PRO A 606 -27.68 -16.40 -1.41
C PRO A 606 -26.67 -17.18 -2.25
N ARG A 607 -25.44 -16.68 -2.30
CA ARG A 607 -24.31 -17.29 -3.02
C ARG A 607 -23.31 -17.84 -2.02
N VAL A 608 -22.88 -19.08 -2.22
CA VAL A 608 -21.71 -19.63 -1.50
C VAL A 608 -20.45 -19.03 -2.11
N LEU A 609 -19.55 -18.48 -1.29
CA LEU A 609 -18.25 -17.97 -1.72
C LEU A 609 -17.11 -18.88 -1.27
N ASN A 610 -17.11 -19.34 -0.01
CA ASN A 610 -16.20 -20.37 0.50
C ASN A 610 -16.89 -21.27 1.54
N GLU A 611 -17.00 -22.58 1.27
CA GLU A 611 -17.62 -23.56 2.19
C GLU A 611 -16.96 -23.61 3.59
N SER A 612 -15.69 -23.17 3.74
CA SER A 612 -14.99 -23.07 5.02
C SER A 612 -14.97 -21.66 5.65
N GLY A 613 -15.74 -20.71 5.12
CA GLY A 613 -15.89 -19.38 5.71
C GLY A 613 -16.69 -19.40 7.02
N GLU A 614 -16.43 -18.47 7.92
CA GLU A 614 -17.08 -18.38 9.25
C GLU A 614 -18.29 -17.44 9.25
N PHE A 615 -18.43 -16.58 8.22
CA PHE A 615 -19.37 -15.46 8.23
C PHE A 615 -20.36 -15.41 7.06
N VAL A 616 -21.49 -14.77 7.32
CA VAL A 616 -22.51 -14.36 6.35
C VAL A 616 -22.40 -12.85 6.15
N VAL A 617 -22.47 -12.38 4.90
CA VAL A 617 -22.59 -10.95 4.57
C VAL A 617 -23.89 -10.70 3.82
N CYS A 618 -24.74 -9.84 4.39
CA CYS A 618 -25.94 -9.30 3.75
C CYS A 618 -25.66 -7.84 3.32
N ILE A 619 -25.88 -7.49 2.05
CA ILE A 619 -25.46 -6.20 1.49
C ILE A 619 -26.48 -5.57 0.50
N ASP A 620 -26.66 -4.26 0.60
CA ASP A 620 -27.04 -3.40 -0.53
C ASP A 620 -25.74 -2.81 -1.13
N PRO A 621 -25.33 -3.21 -2.34
CA PRO A 621 -24.08 -2.75 -2.92
C PRO A 621 -24.14 -1.30 -3.41
N LEU A 622 -25.32 -0.72 -3.70
CA LEU A 622 -25.43 0.65 -4.23
C LEU A 622 -26.79 1.35 -3.92
N ASP A 623 -27.01 1.74 -2.66
CA ASP A 623 -28.14 2.61 -2.28
C ASP A 623 -28.14 3.92 -3.09
N GLY A 624 -29.34 4.33 -3.50
CA GLY A 624 -29.57 5.59 -4.20
C GLY A 624 -29.22 5.58 -5.68
N SER A 625 -28.77 4.46 -6.25
CA SER A 625 -28.25 4.34 -7.64
C SER A 625 -29.13 4.99 -8.71
N ARG A 626 -30.45 4.92 -8.56
CA ARG A 626 -31.46 5.54 -9.47
C ARG A 626 -31.28 7.05 -9.66
N ASN A 627 -30.54 7.73 -8.79
CA ASN A 627 -30.31 9.17 -8.82
C ASN A 627 -28.87 9.53 -9.26
N ILE A 628 -28.04 8.56 -9.65
CA ILE A 628 -26.61 8.76 -9.93
C ILE A 628 -26.33 9.75 -11.06
N ASP A 629 -27.17 9.81 -12.10
CA ASP A 629 -27.06 10.78 -13.22
C ASP A 629 -27.21 12.25 -12.77
N CYS A 630 -27.72 12.48 -11.55
CA CYS A 630 -27.84 13.79 -10.92
C CYS A 630 -26.66 14.13 -9.98
N ASN A 631 -25.69 13.23 -9.81
CA ASN A 631 -24.56 13.35 -8.87
C ASN A 631 -24.97 13.63 -7.42
N VAL A 632 -26.11 13.09 -6.97
CA VAL A 632 -26.43 13.06 -5.53
C VAL A 632 -25.53 12.04 -4.81
N PRO A 633 -25.33 12.16 -3.49
CA PRO A 633 -24.65 11.12 -2.73
C PRO A 633 -25.38 9.78 -2.83
N VAL A 634 -24.59 8.72 -2.89
CA VAL A 634 -25.02 7.30 -2.94
C VAL A 634 -24.22 6.51 -1.89
N GLY A 635 -24.55 5.25 -1.65
CA GLY A 635 -23.84 4.47 -0.62
C GLY A 635 -23.86 2.97 -0.84
N SER A 636 -23.26 2.23 0.08
CA SER A 636 -23.41 0.77 0.22
C SER A 636 -23.72 0.46 1.68
N ILE A 637 -24.59 -0.52 1.96
CA ILE A 637 -25.05 -0.86 3.31
C ILE A 637 -24.77 -2.35 3.55
N PHE A 638 -24.14 -2.74 4.65
CA PHE A 638 -23.78 -4.14 4.90
C PHE A 638 -23.93 -4.57 6.37
N GLY A 639 -24.36 -5.81 6.58
CA GLY A 639 -24.44 -6.49 7.88
C GLY A 639 -23.72 -7.83 7.84
N VAL A 640 -23.07 -8.20 8.94
CA VAL A 640 -22.26 -9.41 9.10
C VAL A 640 -22.81 -10.27 10.24
N TYR A 641 -22.93 -11.57 10.02
CA TYR A 641 -23.39 -12.57 11.01
C TYR A 641 -22.40 -13.75 11.06
N ARG A 642 -22.31 -14.46 12.20
CA ARG A 642 -21.70 -15.81 12.24
C ARG A 642 -22.56 -16.77 11.40
N VAL A 643 -21.94 -17.77 10.78
CA VAL A 643 -22.66 -18.91 10.22
C VAL A 643 -23.25 -19.78 11.34
N ASP A 644 -24.44 -20.32 11.11
CA ASP A 644 -24.99 -21.47 11.84
C ASP A 644 -24.96 -22.69 10.90
N ASP A 645 -24.09 -23.67 11.21
CA ASP A 645 -23.93 -24.92 10.44
C ASP A 645 -25.19 -25.81 10.46
N GLY A 646 -26.11 -25.60 11.41
CA GLY A 646 -27.38 -26.31 11.50
C GLY A 646 -28.49 -25.71 10.62
N ALA A 647 -28.27 -24.53 10.05
CA ALA A 647 -29.28 -23.76 9.31
C ALA A 647 -28.99 -23.75 7.80
N SER A 648 -30.02 -23.57 6.95
CA SER A 648 -29.80 -23.47 5.51
C SER A 648 -29.07 -22.16 5.13
N ALA A 649 -28.53 -22.08 3.92
CA ALA A 649 -27.94 -20.85 3.39
C ALA A 649 -28.96 -19.68 3.34
N LEU A 650 -30.26 -19.97 3.20
CA LEU A 650 -31.31 -18.94 3.26
C LEU A 650 -31.57 -18.51 4.71
N ASP A 651 -31.73 -19.46 5.64
CA ASP A 651 -31.98 -19.17 7.06
C ASP A 651 -30.83 -18.38 7.70
N ASN A 652 -29.59 -18.68 7.30
CA ASN A 652 -28.38 -17.93 7.64
C ASN A 652 -28.44 -16.46 7.17
N CYS A 653 -29.15 -16.18 6.08
CA CYS A 653 -29.29 -14.84 5.49
C CYS A 653 -30.60 -14.12 5.90
N THR A 654 -31.51 -14.80 6.61
CA THR A 654 -32.80 -14.27 7.10
C THR A 654 -32.87 -14.28 8.63
N ARG A 655 -31.74 -14.04 9.29
CA ARG A 655 -31.61 -13.83 10.74
C ARG A 655 -32.18 -12.48 11.17
N ALA A 656 -32.51 -12.30 12.45
CA ALA A 656 -32.92 -11.00 12.98
C ALA A 656 -31.72 -10.04 13.05
N GLY A 657 -31.95 -8.73 12.89
CA GLY A 657 -30.88 -7.73 12.92
C GLY A 657 -30.13 -7.65 14.24
N SER A 658 -30.74 -8.09 15.35
CA SER A 658 -30.10 -8.26 16.66
C SER A 658 -29.07 -9.40 16.71
N GLU A 659 -28.99 -10.27 15.69
CA GLU A 659 -28.01 -11.36 15.59
C GLU A 659 -26.73 -10.97 14.80
N GLN A 660 -26.62 -9.70 14.36
CA GLN A 660 -25.43 -9.18 13.68
C GLN A 660 -24.25 -9.06 14.66
N ILE A 661 -23.04 -9.32 14.17
CA ILE A 661 -21.78 -9.12 14.92
C ILE A 661 -21.06 -7.84 14.50
N ALA A 662 -21.32 -7.35 13.29
CA ALA A 662 -20.88 -6.06 12.79
C ALA A 662 -21.83 -5.56 11.70
N ALA A 663 -21.99 -4.25 11.56
CA ALA A 663 -22.73 -3.63 10.48
C ALA A 663 -22.20 -2.23 10.18
N GLY A 664 -22.35 -1.79 8.92
CA GLY A 664 -21.84 -0.50 8.49
C GLY A 664 -22.46 -0.01 7.19
N TYR A 665 -22.07 1.20 6.82
CA TYR A 665 -22.37 1.77 5.50
C TYR A 665 -21.20 2.60 4.99
N ALA A 666 -20.97 2.54 3.68
CA ALA A 666 -20.08 3.45 2.95
C ALA A 666 -20.92 4.55 2.30
N HIS A 667 -20.48 5.81 2.42
CA HIS A 667 -21.16 6.99 1.89
C HIS A 667 -20.26 7.67 0.84
N TYR A 668 -20.71 7.68 -0.40
CA TYR A 668 -19.98 8.19 -1.55
C TYR A 668 -20.48 9.59 -1.91
N SER A 669 -19.74 10.60 -1.45
CA SER A 669 -20.04 12.03 -1.63
C SER A 669 -18.77 12.77 -2.08
N GLY A 670 -18.71 14.09 -1.86
CA GLY A 670 -17.52 14.91 -2.12
C GLY A 670 -16.28 14.43 -1.34
N ALA A 671 -16.50 13.87 -0.15
CA ALA A 671 -15.59 12.93 0.51
C ALA A 671 -16.23 11.53 0.51
N THR A 672 -15.40 10.49 0.67
CA THR A 672 -15.89 9.12 0.87
C THR A 672 -15.69 8.76 2.34
N THR A 673 -16.79 8.50 3.05
CA THR A 673 -16.76 8.06 4.45
C THR A 673 -17.28 6.63 4.58
N LEU A 674 -16.86 5.95 5.64
CA LEU A 674 -17.31 4.62 6.03
C LEU A 674 -17.68 4.71 7.51
N VAL A 675 -18.87 4.26 7.88
CA VAL A 675 -19.28 4.15 9.29
C VAL A 675 -19.51 2.69 9.62
N LEU A 676 -18.89 2.21 10.68
CA LEU A 676 -18.86 0.81 11.07
C LEU A 676 -19.06 0.65 12.59
N ALA A 677 -19.88 -0.30 12.98
CA ALA A 677 -20.07 -0.75 14.36
C ALA A 677 -19.85 -2.26 14.46
N CYS A 678 -19.28 -2.71 15.58
CA CYS A 678 -18.95 -4.12 15.84
C CYS A 678 -19.31 -4.46 17.29
N GLY A 679 -19.87 -5.66 17.52
CA GLY A 679 -20.31 -6.11 18.86
C GLY A 679 -21.58 -5.41 19.37
N ASP A 680 -22.00 -5.78 20.58
CA ASP A 680 -23.14 -5.16 21.27
C ASP A 680 -22.75 -3.92 22.09
N ASP A 681 -21.47 -3.81 22.46
CA ASP A 681 -20.89 -2.74 23.27
C ASP A 681 -20.03 -1.74 22.47
N GLY A 682 -19.75 -2.03 21.19
CA GLY A 682 -18.89 -1.19 20.36
C GLY A 682 -19.58 0.07 19.85
N ALA A 683 -18.89 1.21 19.95
CA ALA A 683 -19.33 2.47 19.36
C ALA A 683 -19.36 2.42 17.83
N ALA A 684 -20.21 3.27 17.23
CA ALA A 684 -20.11 3.57 15.80
C ALA A 684 -18.83 4.40 15.53
N VAL A 685 -17.96 3.92 14.65
CA VAL A 685 -16.73 4.60 14.24
C VAL A 685 -16.89 5.13 12.83
N GLU A 686 -16.54 6.40 12.62
CA GLU A 686 -16.50 7.05 11.30
C GLU A 686 -15.06 7.09 10.79
N TYR A 687 -14.87 6.68 9.54
CA TYR A 687 -13.62 6.73 8.79
C TYR A 687 -13.76 7.61 7.54
N THR A 688 -12.66 8.24 7.10
CA THR A 688 -12.57 8.97 5.82
C THR A 688 -11.49 8.35 4.93
N LEU A 689 -11.80 8.17 3.65
CA LEU A 689 -10.87 7.63 2.66
C LEU A 689 -9.84 8.68 2.20
N LEU A 690 -8.59 8.54 2.63
CA LEU A 690 -7.44 9.37 2.23
C LEU A 690 -6.37 8.51 1.54
N ASP A 691 -5.89 8.94 0.38
CA ASP A 691 -4.84 8.31 -0.45
C ASP A 691 -4.98 6.81 -0.84
N GLY A 692 -6.04 6.14 -0.39
CA GLY A 692 -6.34 4.72 -0.59
C GLY A 692 -6.76 3.99 0.70
N GLU A 693 -6.71 4.66 1.85
CA GLU A 693 -7.00 4.09 3.17
C GLU A 693 -8.09 4.86 3.92
N PHE A 694 -8.99 4.12 4.58
CA PHE A 694 -9.97 4.62 5.53
C PHE A 694 -9.29 4.87 6.87
N VAL A 695 -8.95 6.13 7.15
CA VAL A 695 -8.41 6.57 8.45
C VAL A 695 -9.55 7.01 9.37
N VAL A 696 -9.41 6.80 10.68
CA VAL A 696 -10.43 7.20 11.67
C VAL A 696 -10.62 8.72 11.64
N ALA A 697 -11.86 9.16 11.40
CA ALA A 697 -12.27 10.56 11.45
C ALA A 697 -13.00 10.87 12.77
N ASN A 698 -13.80 9.94 13.29
CA ASN A 698 -14.36 9.99 14.63
C ASN A 698 -14.43 8.57 15.25
N ALA A 699 -13.80 8.39 16.42
CA ALA A 699 -13.78 7.12 17.13
C ALA A 699 -15.05 6.83 17.96
N ASN A 700 -15.94 7.80 18.12
CA ASN A 700 -17.22 7.64 18.82
C ASN A 700 -18.29 8.56 18.19
N MET A 701 -19.01 8.05 17.19
CA MET A 701 -20.05 8.77 16.46
C MET A 701 -21.39 8.69 17.22
N GLU A 702 -21.67 9.69 18.06
CA GLU A 702 -22.94 9.80 18.78
C GLU A 702 -23.98 10.63 18.01
N CYS A 703 -25.20 10.10 17.88
CA CYS A 703 -26.35 10.81 17.34
C CYS A 703 -26.96 11.74 18.41
N PRO A 704 -27.23 13.02 18.10
CA PRO A 704 -27.96 13.90 19.01
C PRO A 704 -29.32 13.30 19.40
N LYS A 705 -29.69 13.35 20.69
CA LYS A 705 -30.95 12.75 21.18
C LYS A 705 -32.22 13.32 20.54
N ARG A 706 -32.13 14.56 20.03
CA ARG A 706 -33.17 15.29 19.29
C ARG A 706 -32.53 16.27 18.30
N GLY A 707 -33.09 16.40 17.11
CA GLY A 707 -32.65 17.37 16.09
C GLY A 707 -33.67 18.44 15.74
N GLN A 708 -33.57 18.96 14.51
CA GLN A 708 -34.49 19.95 13.92
C GLN A 708 -34.79 19.64 12.43
N VAL A 709 -34.63 18.37 12.04
CA VAL A 709 -34.81 17.88 10.67
C VAL A 709 -35.70 16.63 10.70
N TYR A 710 -36.59 16.53 9.73
CA TYR A 710 -37.24 15.27 9.38
C TYR A 710 -36.97 14.97 7.90
N SER A 711 -36.91 13.69 7.52
CA SER A 711 -36.41 13.30 6.21
C SER A 711 -37.11 12.12 5.56
N LEU A 712 -38.11 12.45 4.74
CA LEU A 712 -38.86 11.54 3.88
C LEU A 712 -39.37 12.32 2.66
N ASN A 713 -39.99 11.64 1.69
CA ASN A 713 -40.55 12.28 0.49
C ASN A 713 -41.78 13.14 0.82
N ASP A 714 -41.53 14.39 1.24
CA ASP A 714 -42.51 15.33 1.80
C ASP A 714 -43.70 15.64 0.86
N ALA A 715 -43.51 15.47 -0.46
CA ALA A 715 -44.57 15.57 -1.46
C ALA A 715 -45.66 14.47 -1.38
N ARG A 716 -45.54 13.54 -0.42
CA ARG A 716 -46.53 12.49 -0.13
C ARG A 716 -47.38 12.75 1.11
N PHE A 717 -47.34 13.96 1.67
CA PHE A 717 -48.07 14.33 2.89
C PHE A 717 -49.55 13.84 2.91
N ASP A 718 -50.33 14.11 1.86
CA ASP A 718 -51.76 13.74 1.77
C ASP A 718 -52.01 12.24 1.49
N ASP A 719 -50.96 11.47 1.19
CA ASP A 719 -50.99 10.01 1.07
C ASP A 719 -50.67 9.29 2.39
N TRP A 720 -50.17 10.00 3.40
CA TRP A 720 -49.69 9.39 4.64
C TRP A 720 -50.81 9.04 5.64
N PRO A 721 -50.55 8.06 6.53
CA PRO A 721 -51.31 7.82 7.77
C PRO A 721 -51.50 9.08 8.64
N LYS A 722 -52.57 9.12 9.44
CA LYS A 722 -52.98 10.31 10.21
C LYS A 722 -52.02 10.65 11.32
N GLY A 723 -51.41 9.66 11.97
CA GLY A 723 -50.43 9.89 13.02
C GLY A 723 -49.16 10.54 12.47
N LEU A 724 -48.66 10.06 11.32
CA LEU A 724 -47.55 10.68 10.60
C LEU A 724 -47.88 12.11 10.11
N GLN A 725 -49.07 12.34 9.53
CA GLN A 725 -49.54 13.69 9.18
C GLN A 725 -49.57 14.61 10.42
N THR A 726 -50.05 14.10 11.55
CA THR A 726 -50.15 14.84 12.83
C THR A 726 -48.78 15.21 13.37
N TYR A 727 -47.83 14.26 13.43
CA TYR A 727 -46.45 14.51 13.83
C TYR A 727 -45.80 15.59 12.95
N ILE A 728 -45.84 15.40 11.62
CA ILE A 728 -45.19 16.32 10.67
C ILE A 728 -45.79 17.72 10.76
N THR A 729 -47.12 17.84 10.88
CA THR A 729 -47.81 19.13 11.08
C THR A 729 -47.35 19.80 12.37
N ARG A 730 -47.22 19.06 13.47
CA ARG A 730 -46.75 19.60 14.75
C ARG A 730 -45.30 20.07 14.67
N VAL A 731 -44.37 19.27 14.16
CA VAL A 731 -42.95 19.68 14.11
C VAL A 731 -42.70 20.80 13.09
N ARG A 732 -43.39 20.84 11.94
CA ARG A 732 -43.36 21.99 11.01
C ARG A 732 -43.76 23.29 11.72
N ASN A 733 -44.79 23.25 12.57
CA ASN A 733 -45.34 24.42 13.24
C ASN A 733 -44.66 24.77 14.58
N GLY A 734 -43.64 24.02 15.03
CA GLY A 734 -43.00 24.21 16.34
C GLY A 734 -43.84 23.74 17.54
N GLN A 735 -44.82 22.87 17.28
CA GLN A 735 -45.77 22.29 18.24
C GLN A 735 -45.41 20.83 18.63
N GLY A 736 -44.22 20.36 18.21
CA GLY A 736 -43.60 19.15 18.75
C GLY A 736 -42.91 19.42 20.09
N GLU A 737 -42.44 18.37 20.77
CA GLU A 737 -41.78 18.46 22.08
C GLU A 737 -40.48 19.27 22.06
N SER A 738 -39.88 19.48 20.88
CA SER A 738 -38.74 20.35 20.66
C SER A 738 -39.02 21.85 20.86
N GLY A 739 -40.28 22.28 20.73
CA GLY A 739 -40.67 23.69 20.67
C GLY A 739 -40.12 24.46 19.45
N LYS A 740 -39.59 23.77 18.43
CA LYS A 740 -38.91 24.37 17.27
C LYS A 740 -39.48 23.88 15.95
N GLN A 741 -39.50 24.75 14.95
CA GLN A 741 -39.93 24.42 13.59
C GLN A 741 -38.89 23.53 12.89
N TYR A 742 -39.30 22.36 12.42
CA TYR A 742 -38.40 21.41 11.75
C TYR A 742 -38.29 21.67 10.26
N SER A 743 -37.08 21.51 9.73
CA SER A 743 -36.78 21.55 8.30
C SER A 743 -37.01 20.19 7.64
N ALA A 744 -37.78 20.16 6.55
CA ALA A 744 -37.76 19.04 5.62
C ALA A 744 -36.39 18.94 4.92
N ARG A 745 -35.81 17.74 4.83
CA ARG A 745 -34.69 17.40 3.93
C ARG A 745 -34.97 16.05 3.28
N TYR A 746 -34.46 15.83 2.08
CA TYR A 746 -34.57 14.53 1.40
C TYR A 746 -33.49 14.49 0.32
N ILE A 747 -32.55 13.55 0.42
CA ILE A 747 -31.41 13.40 -0.50
C ILE A 747 -31.71 12.37 -1.60
N CYS A 748 -32.69 11.50 -1.38
CA CYS A 748 -33.04 10.36 -2.24
C CYS A 748 -32.01 9.20 -2.22
N SER A 749 -31.13 9.18 -1.21
CA SER A 749 -30.29 8.03 -0.82
C SER A 749 -30.54 7.79 0.67
N LEU A 750 -30.83 6.55 1.05
CA LEU A 750 -31.05 6.18 2.46
C LEU A 750 -29.78 6.43 3.28
N VAL A 751 -28.61 6.09 2.73
CA VAL A 751 -27.30 6.34 3.34
C VAL A 751 -27.05 7.83 3.53
N GLY A 752 -27.24 8.66 2.50
CA GLY A 752 -27.04 10.11 2.59
C GLY A 752 -27.99 10.78 3.59
N ASP A 753 -29.27 10.37 3.60
CA ASP A 753 -30.26 10.86 4.55
C ASP A 753 -29.98 10.40 5.99
N PHE A 754 -29.51 9.17 6.21
CA PHE A 754 -29.17 8.62 7.53
C PHE A 754 -27.85 9.18 8.10
N HIS A 755 -26.79 9.25 7.29
CA HIS A 755 -25.49 9.79 7.70
C HIS A 755 -25.61 11.25 8.20
N ARG A 756 -26.36 12.10 7.46
CA ARG A 756 -26.72 13.45 7.93
C ARG A 756 -27.51 13.42 9.23
N THR A 757 -28.41 12.47 9.41
CA THR A 757 -29.25 12.33 10.61
C THR A 757 -28.43 11.95 11.84
N LEU A 758 -27.41 11.10 11.70
CA LEU A 758 -26.46 10.82 12.79
C LEU A 758 -25.66 12.07 13.18
N ILE A 759 -25.23 12.90 12.23
CA ILE A 759 -24.42 14.10 12.52
C ILE A 759 -25.24 15.25 13.13
N TYR A 760 -26.45 15.53 12.61
CA TYR A 760 -27.23 16.72 12.98
C TYR A 760 -28.48 16.42 13.83
N GLY A 761 -28.76 15.15 14.09
CA GLY A 761 -30.00 14.69 14.72
C GLY A 761 -31.23 14.86 13.83
N GLY A 762 -32.39 14.50 14.39
CA GLY A 762 -33.66 14.42 13.70
C GLY A 762 -33.96 12.98 13.31
N TRP A 763 -34.72 12.76 12.23
CA TRP A 763 -34.92 11.42 11.70
C TRP A 763 -35.04 11.38 10.18
N CYS A 764 -34.76 10.21 9.61
CA CYS A 764 -35.02 9.87 8.22
C CYS A 764 -35.81 8.56 8.11
N GLY A 765 -36.56 8.37 7.02
CA GLY A 765 -37.33 7.14 6.85
C GLY A 765 -38.25 7.11 5.64
N ASN A 766 -38.98 6.00 5.52
CA ASN A 766 -40.00 5.77 4.51
C ASN A 766 -41.16 5.00 5.18
N PRO A 767 -42.37 5.57 5.27
CA PRO A 767 -43.49 4.94 5.97
C PRO A 767 -44.09 3.75 5.22
N ARG A 768 -43.68 3.48 3.98
CA ARG A 768 -44.17 2.39 3.14
C ARG A 768 -43.23 1.18 3.22
N PRO A 769 -43.72 -0.07 3.05
CA PRO A 769 -42.89 -1.25 2.85
C PRO A 769 -42.12 -1.18 1.53
N HIS A 770 -40.97 -0.49 1.54
CA HIS A 770 -40.12 -0.25 0.37
C HIS A 770 -38.70 -0.76 0.55
N LEU A 771 -38.14 -0.56 1.75
CA LEU A 771 -36.76 -0.84 2.10
C LEU A 771 -36.65 -2.28 2.62
N ARG A 772 -35.62 -3.02 2.20
CA ARG A 772 -35.45 -4.45 2.52
C ARG A 772 -34.88 -4.65 3.92
N VAL A 773 -35.41 -5.61 4.66
CA VAL A 773 -35.02 -5.85 6.05
C VAL A 773 -33.57 -6.31 6.15
N ALA A 774 -33.17 -7.33 5.38
CA ALA A 774 -31.85 -7.96 5.48
C ALA A 774 -30.67 -7.06 5.03
N PHE A 775 -30.92 -6.08 4.16
CA PHE A 775 -29.87 -5.30 3.48
C PHE A 775 -29.84 -3.82 3.86
N GLU A 776 -31.01 -3.24 4.14
CA GLU A 776 -31.17 -1.80 4.38
C GLU A 776 -31.55 -1.54 5.84
N ALA A 777 -32.60 -2.20 6.34
CA ALA A 777 -33.14 -1.88 7.67
C ALA A 777 -32.29 -2.42 8.83
N ALA A 778 -31.98 -3.73 8.84
CA ALA A 778 -31.26 -4.38 9.93
C ALA A 778 -29.82 -3.84 10.11
N PRO A 779 -29.02 -3.62 9.04
CA PRO A 779 -27.68 -3.06 9.21
C PRO A 779 -27.69 -1.62 9.72
N LEU A 780 -28.54 -0.75 9.15
CA LEU A 780 -28.63 0.64 9.62
C LEU A 780 -29.23 0.75 11.02
N ALA A 781 -30.09 -0.19 11.44
CA ALA A 781 -30.59 -0.28 12.80
C ALA A 781 -29.48 -0.64 13.82
N PHE A 782 -28.52 -1.47 13.42
CA PHE A 782 -27.38 -1.84 14.25
C PHE A 782 -26.40 -0.66 14.41
N VAL A 783 -26.10 0.05 13.32
CA VAL A 783 -25.32 1.29 13.37
C VAL A 783 -26.05 2.38 14.16
N ALA A 784 -27.38 2.48 14.04
CA ALA A 784 -28.18 3.41 14.84
C ALA A 784 -28.02 3.12 16.34
N ARG A 785 -28.18 1.86 16.77
CA ARG A 785 -27.97 1.42 18.16
C ARG A 785 -26.58 1.83 18.67
N ALA A 786 -25.53 1.52 17.91
CA ALA A 786 -24.14 1.83 18.26
C ALA A 786 -23.81 3.33 18.29
N ALA A 787 -24.65 4.16 17.65
CA ALA A 787 -24.59 5.62 17.69
C ALA A 787 -25.57 6.26 18.69
N GLY A 788 -26.27 5.48 19.53
CA GLY A 788 -27.28 5.99 20.47
C GLY A 788 -28.59 6.49 19.81
N ALA A 789 -28.78 6.20 18.52
CA ALA A 789 -30.02 6.42 17.77
C ALA A 789 -30.96 5.20 17.87
N VAL A 790 -32.20 5.36 17.39
CA VAL A 790 -33.22 4.30 17.37
C VAL A 790 -33.69 4.03 15.95
N ALA A 791 -34.04 2.77 15.67
CA ALA A 791 -34.57 2.29 14.41
C ALA A 791 -35.85 1.47 14.63
N THR A 792 -36.90 1.74 13.86
CA THR A 792 -38.22 1.09 14.02
C THR A 792 -38.96 1.04 12.69
N ASP A 793 -39.85 0.07 12.49
CA ASP A 793 -40.84 0.10 11.41
C ASP A 793 -42.06 1.00 11.76
N GLY A 794 -42.14 1.52 12.99
CA GLY A 794 -43.27 2.25 13.54
C GLY A 794 -44.08 1.47 14.59
N VAL A 795 -43.80 0.18 14.79
CA VAL A 795 -44.49 -0.72 15.74
C VAL A 795 -43.50 -1.53 16.59
N VAL A 796 -42.43 -2.04 15.98
CA VAL A 796 -41.36 -2.82 16.62
C VAL A 796 -39.97 -2.22 16.33
N ASN A 797 -38.94 -2.64 17.07
CA ASN A 797 -37.55 -2.28 16.75
C ASN A 797 -37.12 -2.98 15.45
N ALA A 798 -36.45 -2.25 14.56
CA ALA A 798 -35.98 -2.80 13.28
C ALA A 798 -34.94 -3.93 13.43
N LEU A 799 -34.26 -4.02 14.58
CA LEU A 799 -33.38 -5.15 14.91
C LEU A 799 -34.14 -6.46 15.20
N ASP A 800 -35.37 -6.38 15.73
CA ASP A 800 -36.13 -7.55 16.15
C ASP A 800 -36.92 -8.20 14.99
N ILE A 801 -36.93 -7.57 13.81
CA ILE A 801 -37.61 -8.06 12.62
C ILE A 801 -36.79 -9.19 11.99
N LYS A 802 -37.15 -10.45 12.27
CA LYS A 802 -36.65 -11.60 11.51
C LYS A 802 -37.31 -11.67 10.12
N PRO A 803 -36.55 -11.59 9.01
CA PRO A 803 -37.09 -11.78 7.66
C PRO A 803 -37.65 -13.20 7.46
N ARG A 804 -38.67 -13.33 6.61
CA ARG A 804 -39.21 -14.61 6.12
C ARG A 804 -38.70 -14.97 4.72
N GLU A 805 -38.22 -13.97 4.00
CA GLU A 805 -37.69 -14.07 2.64
C GLU A 805 -36.57 -13.02 2.46
N MET A 806 -35.64 -13.30 1.55
CA MET A 806 -34.42 -12.51 1.35
C MET A 806 -34.68 -11.03 1.03
N HIS A 807 -35.69 -10.72 0.23
CA HIS A 807 -36.06 -9.35 -0.14
C HIS A 807 -37.28 -8.80 0.61
N GLN A 808 -37.63 -9.33 1.80
CA GLN A 808 -38.75 -8.84 2.59
C GLN A 808 -38.62 -7.33 2.82
N ARG A 809 -39.68 -6.57 2.54
CA ARG A 809 -39.71 -5.11 2.72
C ARG A 809 -40.44 -4.71 4.01
N SER A 810 -40.01 -3.58 4.58
CA SER A 810 -40.59 -2.95 5.76
C SER A 810 -40.68 -1.43 5.59
N PRO A 811 -41.63 -0.74 6.26
CA PRO A 811 -41.46 0.65 6.65
C PRO A 811 -40.20 0.80 7.52
N LEU A 812 -39.62 2.00 7.58
CA LEU A 812 -38.46 2.27 8.42
C LEU A 812 -38.39 3.74 8.83
N PHE A 813 -38.06 3.97 10.09
CA PHE A 813 -37.77 5.27 10.69
C PHE A 813 -36.48 5.15 11.51
N LEU A 814 -35.49 6.00 11.24
CA LEU A 814 -34.15 5.98 11.83
C LEU A 814 -33.80 7.37 12.39
N GLY A 815 -33.22 7.44 13.59
CA GLY A 815 -32.56 8.66 14.06
C GLY A 815 -32.65 8.92 15.56
N SER A 816 -32.64 10.21 15.92
CA SER A 816 -32.72 10.75 17.28
C SER A 816 -33.80 10.08 18.12
N VAL A 817 -33.40 9.50 19.26
CA VAL A 817 -34.27 8.73 20.17
C VAL A 817 -35.53 9.49 20.58
N ASP A 818 -35.44 10.77 20.92
CA ASP A 818 -36.60 11.55 21.37
C ASP A 818 -37.58 11.82 20.22
N ASP A 819 -37.06 12.07 19.01
CA ASP A 819 -37.85 12.35 17.81
C ASP A 819 -38.59 11.11 17.30
N ILE A 820 -37.92 9.96 17.25
CA ILE A 820 -38.53 8.67 16.91
C ILE A 820 -39.59 8.29 17.98
N THR A 821 -39.28 8.53 19.25
CA THR A 821 -40.20 8.24 20.36
C THR A 821 -41.43 9.15 20.33
N GLU A 822 -41.31 10.42 19.92
CA GLU A 822 -42.45 11.32 19.68
C GLU A 822 -43.27 10.92 18.44
N LEU A 823 -42.62 10.48 17.36
CA LEU A 823 -43.27 9.99 16.14
C LEU A 823 -44.13 8.76 16.42
N VAL A 824 -43.57 7.71 17.03
CA VAL A 824 -44.28 6.46 17.35
C VAL A 824 -45.44 6.71 18.34
N ARG A 825 -45.28 7.64 19.29
CA ARG A 825 -46.35 8.05 20.22
C ARG A 825 -47.57 8.71 19.56
N CYS A 826 -47.49 9.09 18.28
CA CYS A 826 -48.66 9.55 17.53
C CYS A 826 -49.59 8.39 17.07
N GLY A 827 -49.12 7.13 17.12
CA GLY A 827 -49.77 5.98 16.49
C GLY A 827 -49.80 6.12 14.97
N ASP A 828 -50.41 5.16 14.25
CA ASP A 828 -50.79 5.28 12.83
C ASP A 828 -49.73 6.00 11.95
N VAL A 829 -48.54 5.37 11.81
CA VAL A 829 -47.42 5.88 10.99
C VAL A 829 -47.06 5.01 9.79
N GLN A 830 -47.51 3.74 9.76
CA GLN A 830 -47.23 2.78 8.68
C GLN A 830 -48.21 2.94 7.52
N GLN A 831 -47.69 3.04 6.29
CA GLN A 831 -48.49 3.21 5.08
C GLN A 831 -48.66 1.86 4.36
N ASP A 832 -49.64 1.08 4.81
CA ASP A 832 -49.96 -0.28 4.32
C ASP A 832 -50.26 -0.36 2.82
N ALA A 833 -50.84 0.70 2.25
CA ALA A 833 -51.26 0.75 0.86
C ALA A 833 -50.68 1.96 0.12
N SER A 834 -49.94 1.69 -0.96
CA SER A 834 -49.69 2.68 -2.00
C SER A 834 -50.96 2.84 -2.84
N LYS A 835 -51.54 4.05 -2.84
CA LYS A 835 -52.41 4.45 -3.95
C LYS A 835 -51.55 4.41 -5.21
N SER A 836 -51.92 3.59 -6.19
CA SER A 836 -51.16 3.49 -7.43
C SER A 836 -51.23 4.81 -8.22
N TYR A 837 -50.13 5.17 -8.86
CA TYR A 837 -50.05 6.34 -9.73
C TYR A 837 -49.20 5.99 -10.94
N SER A 838 -49.69 6.34 -12.14
CA SER A 838 -48.83 6.58 -13.29
C SER A 838 -48.01 7.85 -13.03
N VAL A 839 -46.70 7.77 -13.25
CA VAL A 839 -45.78 8.92 -13.33
C VAL A 839 -45.69 9.36 -14.78
#